data_AF-A0A1W9VQZ8-F1
#
_entry.id   AF-A0A1W9VQZ8-F1
#
_cell.length_a   1.000
_cell.length_b   1.000
_cell.length_c   1.000
_cell.angle_alpha   90.00
_cell.angle_beta   90.00
_cell.angle_gamma   90.00
#
_symmetry.space_group_name_H-M   'P 1'
#
loop_
_entity.id
_entity.type
_entity.pdbx_description
1 polymer ?
#
loop_
_entity_poly.entity_id
_entity_poly.type
_entity_poly.pdbx_seq_one_letter_code
_entity_poly.pdbx_strand_id
1 'polypeptide(L)'
;MKKVLVILLIILIAVVSCTQEKSNVKTDTDKNGFEYKTVEGDPFNVREYQLENGLKVFLSENKEKPEISTMIAVRAGSTYDPSETTGLAHYLEHLMFKGSSNYGTVNWEAEEKLLKEISDQFEKHKATTDLAEKKEIYTVIDSLSQAASKYAVFNEYKKMVSSLGATGTNAFTSNEKTVYINTIPSNQMDKWLTLESERFSELVLRLFHTELETVYEEFNTSQSSDYRRLSYKFNELLFPTHPYGTQTTLGRAEHLKNPSMVNIHNYWDKYYVANNMAVIMVGDLDFDETIVKVNKHFSSLKTNDSLTHPTFPKEEEILSPVKESVIGPEAESIQIGFRTEGSSDEQNIIAELVSMILSNGRAGLIDIDLVKKQKVLNAYAYNLIYKDYGSFVLQANPLEGQTLEEAEQLLLAQIEKLKTGDFEDWLQDAIINNEKLSRLNQIEYNYYNYMILEAFTLDVPWADAVSRLDKMEKITKQQIIDYANKTFKDNYVVVYKRNGENTTSVSVDKPTITALENDRTKASKFYNEFLELPETQLKPDFVDYKSKIEVGNIGDIEYNYIQNKNNELTSLNFIFDMGSFNQKELEIAFNYFSYAGTEKYSAEELAKEYFKKGVYAGVSSSRDQTYIGLYGLDKEIDKALELFIENIKTAKVDAESFAKYIDKIKKQRANNKLSKQSIQGNLISFVQYGKDNPAMYQLTNEELDNLDTDKVIGLINNILEYEHKVFYFGPKEFTASKNLVSKVYTSNKELKPLPEEKKFIQLDTSNKVYFTNYDMVQCSVMLLAKDKKYNEEYYPYLRMFNEFYGIGMSSVVTQELRESKGLVYSAYAYFSIPSDRDKSHYLVASIATQPDKIGDALKAQYGEIKEVALDELFNY
;
A
#
# COMPACT_ATOMS: atom_id res chain seq x y z
N MET A 1 68.74 24.95 -31.83
CA MET A 1 68.56 24.53 -30.42
C MET A 1 67.12 24.88 -30.01
N LYS A 2 66.01 24.23 -30.40
CA LYS A 2 65.60 22.82 -30.52
C LYS A 2 65.96 21.96 -29.30
N LYS A 3 64.90 21.58 -28.56
CA LYS A 3 64.84 20.65 -27.41
C LYS A 3 65.54 21.22 -26.18
N VAL A 4 64.84 21.88 -25.24
CA VAL A 4 64.49 21.26 -23.94
C VAL A 4 63.33 21.99 -23.21
N LEU A 5 62.81 23.11 -23.70
CA LEU A 5 61.83 23.94 -22.95
C LEU A 5 60.34 23.66 -23.23
N VAL A 6 59.99 22.58 -23.95
CA VAL A 6 58.60 22.26 -24.33
C VAL A 6 57.95 21.21 -23.40
N ILE A 7 58.70 20.66 -22.43
CA ILE A 7 58.19 19.60 -21.55
C ILE A 7 57.78 20.11 -20.15
N LEU A 8 58.12 21.35 -19.78
CA LEU A 8 57.79 21.91 -18.46
C LEU A 8 56.60 22.88 -18.42
N LEU A 9 55.99 23.21 -19.56
CA LEU A 9 54.81 24.09 -19.60
C LEU A 9 53.47 23.35 -19.85
N ILE A 10 53.51 22.03 -20.03
CA ILE A 10 52.32 21.18 -20.27
C ILE A 10 51.88 20.43 -18.98
N ILE A 11 52.61 20.57 -17.87
CA ILE A 11 52.33 19.86 -16.61
C ILE A 11 51.68 20.75 -15.53
N LEU A 12 51.39 22.04 -15.80
CA LEU A 12 50.80 22.96 -14.80
C LEU A 12 49.43 23.56 -15.13
N ILE A 13 48.71 23.04 -16.13
CA ILE A 13 47.28 23.39 -16.38
C ILE A 13 46.47 22.09 -16.61
N ALA A 14 46.69 21.13 -15.72
CA ALA A 14 45.75 20.04 -15.46
C ALA A 14 45.33 20.12 -13.98
N VAL A 15 44.97 21.33 -13.53
CA VAL A 15 44.12 21.45 -12.34
C VAL A 15 42.73 21.10 -12.82
N VAL A 16 42.43 19.81 -12.65
CA VAL A 16 41.10 19.23 -12.52
C VAL A 16 40.13 20.30 -12.01
N SER A 17 39.32 20.86 -12.91
CA SER A 17 38.04 21.42 -12.50
C SER A 17 37.17 20.24 -12.13
N CYS A 18 37.38 19.72 -10.92
CA CYS A 18 36.26 19.24 -10.14
C CYS A 18 35.40 20.49 -9.95
N THR A 19 34.41 20.67 -10.81
CA THR A 19 33.21 21.38 -10.40
C THR A 19 32.68 20.58 -9.22
N GLN A 20 33.10 20.96 -8.01
CA GLN A 20 32.33 20.75 -6.81
C GLN A 20 30.97 21.37 -7.14
N GLU A 21 29.98 20.54 -7.51
CA GLU A 21 28.59 20.96 -7.40
C GLU A 21 28.47 21.53 -5.99
N LYS A 22 28.08 22.80 -5.89
CA LYS A 22 27.78 23.40 -4.60
C LYS A 22 26.79 22.46 -3.92
N SER A 23 27.18 21.89 -2.78
CA SER A 23 26.27 21.08 -1.99
C SER A 23 25.03 21.92 -1.70
N ASN A 24 23.89 21.52 -2.27
CA ASN A 24 22.58 22.10 -1.95
C ASN A 24 22.14 21.75 -0.51
N VAL A 25 22.98 21.04 0.25
CA VAL A 25 22.77 20.76 1.67
C VAL A 25 23.36 21.87 2.52
N LYS A 26 22.53 22.44 3.39
CA LYS A 26 22.93 23.41 4.41
C LYS A 26 22.88 22.73 5.78
N THR A 27 23.95 22.92 6.55
CA THR A 27 24.01 22.53 7.96
C THR A 27 23.76 23.76 8.83
N ASP A 28 22.84 23.64 9.78
CA ASP A 28 22.51 24.65 10.77
C ASP A 28 22.44 24.02 12.17
N THR A 29 22.34 24.85 13.20
CA THR A 29 22.14 24.42 14.59
C THR A 29 20.87 25.07 15.12
N ASP A 30 20.01 24.29 15.77
CA ASP A 30 18.78 24.81 16.37
C ASP A 30 19.06 25.60 17.66
N LYS A 31 18.02 26.19 18.25
CA LYS A 31 18.13 26.98 19.49
C LYS A 31 18.58 26.16 20.72
N ASN A 32 18.51 24.83 20.64
CA ASN A 32 18.85 23.89 21.70
C ASN A 32 20.24 23.25 21.49
N GLY A 33 20.95 23.60 20.40
CA GLY A 33 22.29 23.11 20.11
C GLY A 33 22.35 21.85 19.25
N PHE A 34 21.23 21.37 18.70
CA PHE A 34 21.23 20.22 17.80
C PHE A 34 21.57 20.64 16.38
N GLU A 35 22.60 20.02 15.80
CA GLU A 35 22.94 20.19 14.39
C GLU A 35 21.93 19.43 13.51
N TYR A 36 21.50 20.07 12.42
CA TYR A 36 20.67 19.45 11.41
C TYR A 36 21.05 19.90 10.00
N LYS A 37 20.68 19.06 9.04
CA LYS A 37 20.82 19.32 7.61
C LYS A 37 19.47 19.62 6.98
N THR A 38 19.47 20.56 6.04
CA THR A 38 18.34 20.87 5.14
C THR A 38 18.83 20.87 3.71
N VAL A 39 17.92 20.67 2.76
CA VAL A 39 18.22 20.72 1.33
C VAL A 39 17.53 21.95 0.74
N GLU A 40 18.29 22.79 0.05
CA GLU A 40 17.75 23.96 -0.65
C GLU A 40 16.73 23.52 -1.72
N GLY A 41 15.53 24.11 -1.69
CA GLY A 41 14.46 23.76 -2.62
C GLY A 41 13.70 22.48 -2.30
N ASP A 42 13.92 21.86 -1.13
CA ASP A 42 13.13 20.72 -0.66
C ASP A 42 11.66 21.11 -0.42
N PRO A 43 10.71 20.62 -1.23
CA PRO A 43 9.31 20.98 -1.07
C PRO A 43 8.69 20.37 0.20
N PHE A 44 9.35 19.39 0.81
CA PHE A 44 8.92 18.73 2.04
C PHE A 44 9.56 19.35 3.29
N ASN A 45 10.45 20.36 3.16
CA ASN A 45 11.09 21.06 4.27
C ASN A 45 11.68 20.13 5.36
N VAL A 46 12.33 19.03 4.97
CA VAL A 46 12.85 18.04 5.92
C VAL A 46 14.08 18.57 6.63
N ARG A 47 14.12 18.41 7.96
CA ARG A 47 15.35 18.52 8.76
C ARG A 47 15.87 17.13 9.11
N GLU A 48 17.09 16.82 8.68
CA GLU A 48 17.82 15.61 9.06
C GLU A 48 18.75 15.91 10.24
N TYR A 49 18.49 15.27 11.37
CA TYR A 49 19.34 15.31 12.57
C TYR A 49 20.08 13.97 12.74
N GLN A 50 21.18 14.01 13.48
CA GLN A 50 21.87 12.83 13.96
C GLN A 50 22.20 13.02 15.44
N LEU A 51 21.69 12.13 16.30
CA LEU A 51 22.01 12.13 17.72
C LEU A 51 23.46 11.67 17.96
N GLU A 52 24.00 11.93 19.14
CA GLU A 52 25.37 11.53 19.51
C GLU A 52 25.61 10.01 19.40
N ASN A 53 24.60 9.20 19.68
CA ASN A 53 24.66 7.73 19.54
C ASN A 53 24.48 7.24 18.09
N GLY A 54 24.34 8.14 17.11
CA GLY A 54 24.25 7.82 15.69
C GLY A 54 22.83 7.65 15.15
N LEU A 55 21.79 7.71 15.99
CA LEU A 55 20.40 7.65 15.54
C LEU A 55 20.07 8.80 14.59
N LYS A 56 19.50 8.47 13.43
CA LYS A 56 18.98 9.48 12.50
C LYS A 56 17.58 9.91 12.90
N VAL A 57 17.29 11.20 12.81
CA VAL A 57 15.94 11.72 13.05
C VAL A 57 15.56 12.63 11.89
N PHE A 58 14.43 12.35 11.24
CA PHE A 58 13.90 13.15 10.14
C PHE A 58 12.60 13.80 10.58
N LEU A 59 12.55 15.13 10.54
CA LEU A 59 11.38 15.90 10.94
C LEU A 59 10.86 16.72 9.75
N SER A 60 9.54 16.68 9.53
CA SER A 60 8.86 17.57 8.59
C SER A 60 7.48 17.99 9.13
N GLU A 61 7.06 19.21 8.79
CA GLU A 61 5.87 19.85 9.32
C GLU A 61 4.72 19.82 8.31
N ASN A 62 3.56 19.36 8.74
CA ASN A 62 2.30 19.48 8.01
C ASN A 62 1.16 19.74 9.01
N LYS A 63 0.55 20.92 8.94
CA LYS A 63 -0.48 21.40 9.87
C LYS A 63 -1.91 21.22 9.38
N GLU A 64 -2.13 20.52 8.26
CA GLU A 64 -3.47 20.30 7.71
C GLU A 64 -4.34 19.46 8.67
N LYS A 65 -3.71 18.62 9.50
CA LYS A 65 -4.37 17.81 10.54
C LYS A 65 -3.54 17.81 11.83
N PRO A 66 -4.19 17.75 13.00
CA PRO A 66 -3.51 17.67 14.30
C PRO A 66 -3.02 16.24 14.60
N GLU A 67 -2.31 15.65 13.64
CA GLU A 67 -1.75 14.30 13.70
C GLU A 67 -0.29 14.30 13.25
N ILE A 68 0.48 13.33 13.74
CA ILE A 68 1.86 13.06 13.36
C ILE A 68 1.94 11.62 12.88
N SER A 69 2.38 11.45 11.64
CA SER A 69 2.79 10.13 11.14
C SER A 69 4.21 9.83 11.62
N THR A 70 4.39 8.69 12.27
CA THR A 70 5.65 8.29 12.89
C THR A 70 6.12 6.96 12.31
N MET A 71 7.41 6.87 11.99
CA MET A 71 8.06 5.61 11.62
C MET A 71 9.35 5.41 12.40
N ILE A 72 9.56 4.22 12.94
CA ILE A 72 10.87 3.79 13.42
C ILE A 72 11.39 2.72 12.48
N ALA A 73 12.44 3.05 11.74
CA ALA A 73 13.00 2.22 10.70
C ALA A 73 14.34 1.63 11.14
N VAL A 74 14.54 0.34 10.84
CA VAL A 74 15.82 -0.36 11.04
C VAL A 74 16.32 -0.82 9.68
N ARG A 75 17.57 -0.52 9.33
CA ARG A 75 18.19 -0.95 8.06
C ARG A 75 18.69 -2.39 8.16
N ALA A 76 17.76 -3.28 8.46
CA ALA A 76 17.95 -4.71 8.43
C ALA A 76 16.60 -5.38 8.16
N GLY A 77 16.57 -6.19 7.11
CA GLY A 77 15.42 -6.97 6.69
C GLY A 77 15.81 -8.41 6.37
N SER A 78 15.06 -9.08 5.50
CA SER A 78 15.29 -10.50 5.20
C SER A 78 16.60 -10.80 4.49
N THR A 79 17.27 -9.85 3.82
CA THR A 79 18.62 -10.10 3.25
C THR A 79 19.69 -10.30 4.31
N TYR A 80 19.40 -9.85 5.54
CA TYR A 80 20.30 -9.95 6.69
C TYR A 80 20.07 -11.22 7.51
N ASP A 81 19.06 -12.02 7.17
CA ASP A 81 18.81 -13.29 7.86
C ASP A 81 20.01 -14.24 7.68
N PRO A 82 20.41 -14.98 8.73
CA PRO A 82 21.33 -16.10 8.57
C PRO A 82 20.77 -17.12 7.59
N SER A 83 21.62 -17.69 6.74
CA SER A 83 21.17 -18.59 5.66
C SER A 83 20.54 -19.88 6.18
N GLU A 84 20.83 -20.27 7.43
CA GLU A 84 20.24 -21.41 8.13
C GLU A 84 18.95 -21.09 8.91
N THR A 85 18.55 -19.81 9.01
CA THR A 85 17.34 -19.36 9.69
C THR A 85 16.68 -18.21 8.95
N THR A 86 16.16 -18.46 7.75
CA THR A 86 15.44 -17.43 6.97
C THR A 86 14.01 -17.22 7.47
N GLY A 87 13.48 -16.01 7.28
CA GLY A 87 12.21 -15.55 7.86
C GLY A 87 12.37 -14.93 9.24
N LEU A 88 13.62 -14.74 9.69
CA LEU A 88 13.94 -14.33 11.05
C LEU A 88 13.64 -12.85 11.29
N ALA A 89 14.00 -11.96 10.37
CA ALA A 89 13.71 -10.53 10.49
C ALA A 89 12.20 -10.25 10.63
N HIS A 90 11.39 -10.93 9.80
CA HIS A 90 9.93 -10.87 9.86
C HIS A 90 9.40 -11.45 11.17
N TYR A 91 10.01 -12.54 11.66
CA TYR A 91 9.59 -13.09 12.94
C TYR A 91 9.92 -12.16 14.13
N LEU A 92 11.10 -11.55 14.12
CA LEU A 92 11.49 -10.54 15.10
C LEU A 92 10.52 -9.35 15.11
N GLU A 93 10.04 -8.90 13.93
CA GLU A 93 9.01 -7.86 13.81
C GLU A 93 7.78 -8.16 14.68
N HIS A 94 7.26 -9.39 14.64
CA HIS A 94 6.12 -9.81 15.46
C HIS A 94 6.42 -9.78 16.95
N LEU A 95 7.63 -10.20 17.32
CA LEU A 95 8.05 -10.36 18.71
C LEU A 95 8.31 -9.01 19.38
N MET A 96 8.61 -7.97 18.59
CA MET A 96 8.76 -6.61 19.09
C MET A 96 7.49 -6.00 19.69
N PHE A 97 6.32 -6.61 19.49
CA PHE A 97 5.07 -6.19 20.11
C PHE A 97 4.78 -6.88 21.44
N LYS A 98 5.64 -7.82 21.87
CA LYS A 98 5.41 -8.64 23.07
C LYS A 98 5.94 -7.99 24.36
N GLY A 99 6.71 -6.92 24.24
CA GLY A 99 7.09 -6.04 25.34
C GLY A 99 8.53 -6.18 25.82
N SER A 100 8.82 -5.60 26.99
CA SER A 100 10.14 -5.58 27.63
C SER A 100 10.11 -6.22 29.02
N SER A 101 11.16 -6.08 29.82
CA SER A 101 11.11 -6.43 31.25
C SER A 101 10.18 -5.53 32.07
N ASN A 102 9.89 -4.30 31.63
CA ASN A 102 9.06 -3.36 32.37
C ASN A 102 7.55 -3.48 32.06
N TYR A 103 7.20 -3.98 30.87
CA TYR A 103 5.81 -4.16 30.45
C TYR A 103 5.61 -5.44 29.65
N GLY A 104 4.38 -5.96 29.64
CA GLY A 104 4.03 -7.28 29.10
C GLY A 104 4.26 -8.41 30.11
N THR A 105 4.52 -8.08 31.38
CA THR A 105 4.71 -9.04 32.48
C THR A 105 4.29 -8.46 33.83
N VAL A 106 3.81 -9.33 34.74
CA VAL A 106 3.57 -8.97 36.14
C VAL A 106 4.71 -9.39 37.08
N ASN A 107 5.64 -10.24 36.60
CA ASN A 107 6.81 -10.68 37.37
C ASN A 107 7.93 -11.11 36.42
N TRP A 108 8.78 -10.15 36.06
CA TRP A 108 9.89 -10.38 35.14
C TRP A 108 10.90 -11.41 35.65
N GLU A 109 11.32 -11.34 36.92
CA GLU A 109 12.35 -12.23 37.47
C GLU A 109 11.96 -13.72 37.43
N ALA A 110 10.65 -14.01 37.51
CA ALA A 110 10.13 -15.36 37.38
C ALA A 110 9.98 -15.77 35.91
N GLU A 111 9.49 -14.87 35.06
CA GLU A 111 9.30 -15.11 33.63
C GLU A 111 10.64 -15.34 32.90
N GLU A 112 11.65 -14.51 33.15
CA GLU A 112 12.96 -14.57 32.49
C GLU A 112 13.61 -15.96 32.60
N LYS A 113 13.52 -16.60 33.77
CA LYS A 113 14.07 -17.94 33.99
C LYS A 113 13.40 -18.98 33.10
N LEU A 114 12.07 -18.89 32.97
CA LEU A 114 11.30 -19.79 32.11
C LEU A 114 11.57 -19.51 30.63
N LEU A 115 11.68 -18.24 30.22
CA LEU A 115 12.04 -17.89 28.85
C LEU A 115 13.43 -18.40 28.48
N LYS A 116 14.38 -18.38 29.42
CA LYS A 116 15.69 -19.00 29.22
C LYS A 116 15.58 -20.51 29.00
N GLU A 117 14.84 -21.23 29.84
CA GLU A 117 14.65 -22.68 29.68
C GLU A 117 13.95 -23.01 28.35
N ILE A 118 12.95 -22.21 27.95
CA ILE A 118 12.27 -22.34 26.66
C ILE A 118 13.26 -22.16 25.51
N SER A 119 14.10 -21.12 25.56
CA SER A 119 15.16 -20.86 24.57
C SER A 119 16.12 -22.05 24.46
N ASP A 120 16.61 -22.57 25.59
CA ASP A 120 17.51 -23.72 25.63
C ASP A 120 16.85 -24.98 24.99
N GLN A 121 15.53 -25.18 25.20
CA GLN A 121 14.80 -26.27 24.55
C GLN A 121 14.59 -26.04 23.04
N PHE A 122 14.38 -24.82 22.57
CA PHE A 122 14.29 -24.53 21.13
C PHE A 122 15.62 -24.78 20.41
N GLU A 123 16.74 -24.42 21.02
CA GLU A 123 18.06 -24.73 20.45
C GLU A 123 18.32 -26.25 20.43
N LYS A 124 17.89 -26.98 21.47
CA LYS A 124 17.90 -28.45 21.46
C LYS A 124 17.03 -29.01 20.33
N HIS A 125 15.80 -28.51 20.19
CA HIS A 125 14.88 -28.92 19.14
C HIS A 125 15.46 -28.70 17.74
N LYS A 126 16.09 -27.54 17.50
CA LYS A 126 16.78 -27.21 16.25
C LYS A 126 17.94 -28.16 15.95
N ALA A 127 18.73 -28.52 16.96
CA ALA A 127 19.88 -29.41 16.82
C ALA A 127 19.51 -30.90 16.64
N THR A 128 18.35 -31.32 17.15
CA THR A 128 17.86 -32.69 17.02
C THR A 128 17.43 -32.98 15.57
N THR A 129 17.66 -34.19 15.08
CA THR A 129 17.18 -34.65 13.75
C THR A 129 16.12 -35.75 13.85
N ASP A 130 16.07 -36.48 14.97
CA ASP A 130 15.05 -37.50 15.23
C ASP A 130 13.68 -36.86 15.49
N LEU A 131 12.67 -37.29 14.73
CA LEU A 131 11.33 -36.71 14.79
C LEU A 131 10.57 -37.05 16.07
N ALA A 132 10.85 -38.19 16.71
CA ALA A 132 10.19 -38.56 17.96
C ALA A 132 10.77 -37.71 19.11
N GLU A 133 12.09 -37.59 19.18
CA GLU A 133 12.77 -36.72 20.15
C GLU A 133 12.36 -35.25 19.98
N LYS A 134 12.22 -34.74 18.74
CA LYS A 134 11.69 -33.39 18.51
C LYS A 134 10.31 -33.19 19.15
N LYS A 135 9.40 -34.14 19.00
CA LYS A 135 8.06 -34.06 19.60
C LYS A 135 8.11 -34.08 21.13
N GLU A 136 9.01 -34.86 21.72
CA GLU A 136 9.22 -34.89 23.16
C GLU A 136 9.75 -33.55 23.68
N ILE A 137 10.76 -32.97 23.02
CA ILE A 137 11.28 -31.63 23.34
C ILE A 137 10.17 -30.59 23.23
N TYR A 138 9.35 -30.67 22.18
CA TYR A 138 8.25 -29.74 21.97
C TYR A 138 7.19 -29.81 23.08
N THR A 139 6.94 -31.00 23.63
CA THR A 139 6.04 -31.18 24.79
C THR A 139 6.57 -30.44 26.03
N VAL A 140 7.90 -30.43 26.21
CA VAL A 140 8.56 -29.65 27.28
C VAL A 140 8.41 -28.15 27.04
N ILE A 141 8.62 -27.70 25.79
CA ILE A 141 8.42 -26.30 25.38
C ILE A 141 6.99 -25.83 25.67
N ASP A 142 5.98 -26.64 25.33
CA ASP A 142 4.58 -26.34 25.61
C ASP A 142 4.33 -26.18 27.12
N SER A 143 4.79 -27.13 27.93
CA SER A 143 4.64 -27.06 29.39
C SER A 143 5.34 -25.85 30.02
N LEU A 144 6.53 -25.50 29.56
CA LEU A 144 7.26 -24.32 30.04
C LEU A 144 6.56 -23.03 29.61
N SER A 145 6.03 -22.99 28.38
CA SER A 145 5.27 -21.85 27.86
C SER A 145 3.99 -21.60 28.66
N GLN A 146 3.30 -22.67 29.08
CA GLN A 146 2.16 -22.61 29.99
C GLN A 146 2.53 -22.08 31.40
N ALA A 147 3.73 -22.36 31.87
CA ALA A 147 4.22 -21.79 33.12
C ALA A 147 4.55 -20.29 32.96
N ALA A 148 5.20 -19.92 31.85
CA ALA A 148 5.60 -18.55 31.56
C ALA A 148 4.38 -17.62 31.33
N SER A 149 3.34 -18.11 30.65
CA SER A 149 2.13 -17.33 30.36
C SER A 149 1.39 -16.86 31.61
N LYS A 150 1.59 -17.50 32.76
CA LYS A 150 1.05 -17.06 34.05
C LYS A 150 1.62 -15.70 34.49
N TYR A 151 2.80 -15.32 34.01
CA TYR A 151 3.41 -14.02 34.29
C TYR A 151 3.23 -13.02 33.15
N ALA A 152 3.10 -13.50 31.91
CA ALA A 152 2.91 -12.64 30.75
C ALA A 152 1.58 -11.84 30.80
N VAL A 153 1.63 -10.62 30.29
CA VAL A 153 0.47 -9.75 30.05
C VAL A 153 0.31 -9.59 28.55
N PHE A 154 -0.78 -10.13 28.02
CA PHE A 154 -1.01 -10.21 26.58
C PHE A 154 -1.40 -8.84 26.01
N ASN A 155 -0.83 -8.50 24.84
CA ASN A 155 -1.19 -7.33 24.03
C ASN A 155 -1.07 -5.96 24.73
N GLU A 156 -0.24 -5.83 25.77
CA GLU A 156 -0.16 -4.60 26.55
C GLU A 156 0.35 -3.39 25.75
N TYR A 157 1.32 -3.59 24.85
CA TYR A 157 1.72 -2.58 23.87
C TYR A 157 0.52 -2.04 23.07
N LYS A 158 -0.29 -2.96 22.51
CA LYS A 158 -1.42 -2.59 21.67
C LYS A 158 -2.47 -1.80 22.47
N LYS A 159 -2.70 -2.14 23.74
CA LYS A 159 -3.59 -1.38 24.65
C LYS A 159 -3.07 0.04 24.86
N MET A 160 -1.77 0.20 25.11
CA MET A 160 -1.14 1.53 25.29
C MET A 160 -1.25 2.36 24.02
N VAL A 161 -0.90 1.81 22.85
CA VAL A 161 -1.03 2.51 21.57
C VAL A 161 -2.48 2.91 21.26
N SER A 162 -3.44 2.00 21.46
CA SER A 162 -4.86 2.32 21.29
C SER A 162 -5.34 3.43 22.23
N SER A 163 -4.82 3.50 23.46
CA SER A 163 -5.15 4.58 24.41
C SER A 163 -4.65 5.96 23.97
N LEU A 164 -3.66 6.02 23.07
CA LEU A 164 -3.21 7.26 22.44
C LEU A 164 -4.21 7.79 21.39
N GLY A 165 -5.19 6.98 20.97
CA GLY A 165 -5.97 7.25 19.76
C GLY A 165 -5.14 7.09 18.48
N ALA A 166 -4.05 6.33 18.54
CA ALA A 166 -3.21 6.08 17.38
C ALA A 166 -3.95 5.23 16.33
N THR A 167 -3.84 5.63 15.07
CA THR A 167 -4.39 4.92 13.91
C THR A 167 -3.26 4.40 13.04
N GLY A 168 -3.55 3.46 12.12
CA GLY A 168 -2.54 2.93 11.20
C GLY A 168 -1.39 2.17 11.87
N THR A 169 -1.53 1.77 13.15
CA THR A 169 -0.54 0.99 13.90
C THR A 169 -0.23 -0.31 13.18
N ASN A 170 0.99 -0.43 12.67
CA ASN A 170 1.43 -1.58 11.92
C ASN A 170 2.96 -1.72 11.95
N ALA A 171 3.45 -2.85 11.46
CA ALA A 171 4.85 -2.99 11.06
C ALA A 171 4.94 -3.76 9.74
N PHE A 172 6.11 -3.69 9.11
CA PHE A 172 6.44 -4.55 7.99
C PHE A 172 7.95 -4.76 7.88
N THR A 173 8.32 -5.96 7.44
CA THR A 173 9.66 -6.33 7.00
C THR A 173 9.69 -6.45 5.47
N SER A 174 10.78 -5.99 4.86
CA SER A 174 11.13 -6.28 3.47
C SER A 174 12.59 -6.76 3.38
N ASN A 175 13.18 -6.75 2.19
CA ASN A 175 14.55 -7.18 1.99
C ASN A 175 15.56 -6.40 2.85
N GLU A 176 15.49 -5.07 2.84
CA GLU A 176 16.52 -4.19 3.44
C GLU A 176 16.13 -3.58 4.79
N LYS A 177 14.89 -3.75 5.22
CA LYS A 177 14.35 -2.98 6.35
C LYS A 177 13.26 -3.70 7.13
N THR A 178 13.12 -3.27 8.37
CA THR A 178 11.96 -3.50 9.22
C THR A 178 11.49 -2.16 9.76
N VAL A 179 10.19 -1.88 9.66
CA VAL A 179 9.62 -0.55 9.95
C VAL A 179 8.38 -0.67 10.80
N TYR A 180 8.30 0.14 11.85
CA TYR A 180 7.16 0.22 12.75
C TYR A 180 6.48 1.57 12.59
N ILE A 181 5.17 1.58 12.39
CA ILE A 181 4.41 2.75 11.93
C ILE A 181 3.23 3.01 12.86
N ASN A 182 3.00 4.30 13.15
CA ASN A 182 1.76 4.80 13.72
C ASN A 182 1.40 6.14 13.07
N THR A 183 0.14 6.52 13.17
CA THR A 183 -0.31 7.91 13.10
C THR A 183 -0.91 8.27 14.45
N ILE A 184 -0.30 9.22 15.16
CA ILE A 184 -0.72 9.62 16.50
C ILE A 184 -1.33 11.03 16.48
N PRO A 185 -2.28 11.35 17.37
CA PRO A 185 -2.64 12.75 17.64
C PRO A 185 -1.43 13.54 18.13
N SER A 186 -1.26 14.80 17.69
CA SER A 186 -0.06 15.59 18.00
C SER A 186 0.18 15.79 19.51
N ASN A 187 -0.89 15.85 20.30
CA ASN A 187 -0.82 15.97 21.76
C ASN A 187 -0.36 14.69 22.48
N GLN A 188 -0.20 13.58 21.77
CA GLN A 188 0.19 12.28 22.32
C GLN A 188 1.67 11.91 22.08
N MET A 189 2.45 12.82 21.49
CA MET A 189 3.87 12.61 21.17
C MET A 189 4.71 12.17 22.37
N ASP A 190 4.53 12.78 23.55
CA ASP A 190 5.34 12.44 24.73
C ASP A 190 5.07 11.01 25.24
N LYS A 191 3.79 10.59 25.26
CA LYS A 191 3.44 9.21 25.62
C LYS A 191 3.95 8.23 24.55
N TRP A 192 3.78 8.56 23.27
CA TRP A 192 4.30 7.72 22.18
C TRP A 192 5.82 7.52 22.27
N LEU A 193 6.58 8.60 22.48
CA LEU A 193 8.04 8.52 22.65
C LEU A 193 8.43 7.68 23.88
N THR A 194 7.71 7.81 24.98
CA THR A 194 7.92 7.00 26.19
C THR A 194 7.74 5.50 25.87
N LEU A 195 6.63 5.16 25.23
CA LEU A 195 6.32 3.77 24.86
C LEU A 195 7.32 3.18 23.86
N GLU A 196 7.62 3.90 22.79
CA GLU A 196 8.52 3.40 21.75
C GLU A 196 9.96 3.30 22.25
N SER A 197 10.45 4.25 23.07
CA SER A 197 11.78 4.10 23.67
C SER A 197 11.88 2.88 24.57
N GLU A 198 10.81 2.53 25.29
CA GLU A 198 10.77 1.33 26.12
C GLU A 198 10.70 0.07 25.24
N ARG A 199 9.97 0.11 24.13
CA ARG A 199 9.90 -1.02 23.19
C ARG A 199 11.25 -1.34 22.55
N PHE A 200 12.07 -0.34 22.24
CA PHE A 200 13.40 -0.54 21.63
C PHE A 200 14.55 -0.63 22.65
N SER A 201 14.28 -0.52 23.95
CA SER A 201 15.33 -0.60 24.98
C SER A 201 15.82 -2.04 25.19
N GLU A 202 14.92 -3.02 25.04
CA GLU A 202 15.16 -4.43 25.33
C GLU A 202 14.24 -5.32 24.48
N LEU A 203 14.80 -6.41 23.96
CA LEU A 203 14.03 -7.47 23.30
C LEU A 203 13.71 -8.58 24.29
N VAL A 204 12.41 -8.85 24.49
CA VAL A 204 11.94 -10.01 25.27
C VAL A 204 11.12 -10.93 24.38
N LEU A 205 11.61 -12.13 24.15
CA LEU A 205 10.96 -13.16 23.30
C LEU A 205 9.87 -13.92 24.06
N ARG A 206 8.96 -13.22 24.74
CA ARG A 206 7.81 -13.85 25.40
C ARG A 206 6.75 -14.26 24.40
N LEU A 207 5.96 -15.27 24.76
CA LEU A 207 4.92 -15.86 23.90
C LEU A 207 5.46 -16.35 22.54
N PHE A 208 6.77 -16.60 22.45
CA PHE A 208 7.44 -17.07 21.24
C PHE A 208 6.78 -18.32 20.66
N HIS A 209 6.51 -19.29 21.55
CA HIS A 209 5.90 -20.56 21.23
C HIS A 209 4.57 -20.42 20.46
N THR A 210 3.64 -19.60 20.96
CA THR A 210 2.34 -19.38 20.30
C THR A 210 2.45 -18.53 19.05
N GLU A 211 3.43 -17.61 18.98
CA GLU A 211 3.63 -16.78 17.79
C GLU A 211 4.10 -17.59 16.57
N LEU A 212 4.73 -18.76 16.78
CA LEU A 212 5.09 -19.67 15.68
C LEU A 212 3.86 -20.08 14.86
N GLU A 213 2.71 -20.32 15.50
CA GLU A 213 1.50 -20.70 14.75
C GLU A 213 1.05 -19.61 13.79
N THR A 214 1.15 -18.35 14.22
CA THR A 214 0.81 -17.18 13.42
C THR A 214 1.72 -17.09 12.20
N VAL A 215 3.04 -17.16 12.40
CA VAL A 215 4.03 -17.08 11.32
C VAL A 215 3.91 -18.26 10.35
N TYR A 216 3.70 -19.48 10.86
CA TYR A 216 3.49 -20.66 10.01
C TYR A 216 2.20 -20.53 9.20
N GLU A 217 1.16 -19.94 9.78
CA GLU A 217 -0.09 -19.71 9.07
C GLU A 217 0.06 -18.66 7.96
N GLU A 218 0.81 -17.60 8.21
CA GLU A 218 1.13 -16.59 7.18
C GLU A 218 1.91 -17.21 6.03
N PHE A 219 2.90 -18.05 6.33
CA PHE A 219 3.63 -18.82 5.33
C PHE A 219 2.68 -19.73 4.54
N ASN A 220 1.86 -20.55 5.20
CA ASN A 220 0.95 -21.50 4.56
C ASN A 220 -0.11 -20.77 3.70
N THR A 221 -0.71 -19.70 4.23
CA THR A 221 -1.69 -18.87 3.52
C THR A 221 -1.10 -18.27 2.26
N SER A 222 0.15 -17.78 2.35
CA SER A 222 0.83 -17.17 1.21
C SER A 222 1.00 -18.12 0.03
N GLN A 223 1.00 -19.44 0.27
CA GLN A 223 1.08 -20.46 -0.78
C GLN A 223 -0.15 -20.47 -1.70
N SER A 224 -1.29 -19.95 -1.26
CA SER A 224 -2.50 -19.86 -2.09
C SER A 224 -2.48 -18.68 -3.07
N SER A 225 -1.50 -17.77 -2.98
CA SER A 225 -1.41 -16.61 -3.89
C SER A 225 -0.57 -16.91 -5.12
N ASP A 226 -1.21 -16.90 -6.29
CA ASP A 226 -0.50 -17.09 -7.56
C ASP A 226 0.46 -15.93 -7.86
N TYR A 227 0.08 -14.70 -7.49
CA TYR A 227 0.95 -13.53 -7.60
C TYR A 227 2.25 -13.69 -6.79
N ARG A 228 2.18 -14.18 -5.54
CA ARG A 228 3.39 -14.42 -4.73
C ARG A 228 4.25 -15.52 -5.32
N ARG A 229 3.65 -16.62 -5.81
CA ARG A 229 4.40 -17.68 -6.50
C ARG A 229 5.11 -17.16 -7.73
N LEU A 230 4.43 -16.35 -8.54
CA LEU A 230 5.00 -15.68 -9.71
C LEU A 230 6.18 -14.81 -9.27
N SER A 231 6.00 -13.92 -8.29
CA SER A 231 7.04 -13.00 -7.81
C SER A 231 8.26 -13.72 -7.21
N TYR A 232 8.06 -14.80 -6.45
CA TYR A 232 9.17 -15.59 -5.92
C TYR A 232 9.95 -16.30 -7.02
N LYS A 233 9.27 -16.93 -7.98
CA LYS A 233 9.93 -17.55 -9.13
C LYS A 233 10.67 -16.51 -9.98
N PHE A 234 10.08 -15.33 -10.16
CA PHE A 234 10.68 -14.22 -10.88
C PHE A 234 12.00 -13.76 -10.26
N ASN A 235 12.01 -13.54 -8.94
CA ASN A 235 13.22 -13.16 -8.22
C ASN A 235 14.26 -14.29 -8.16
N GLU A 236 13.84 -15.55 -8.01
CA GLU A 236 14.73 -16.72 -8.08
C GLU A 236 15.53 -16.77 -9.39
N LEU A 237 14.87 -16.47 -10.52
CA LEU A 237 15.53 -16.46 -11.83
C LEU A 237 16.40 -15.22 -12.05
N LEU A 238 15.99 -14.06 -11.54
CA LEU A 238 16.79 -12.83 -11.64
C LEU A 238 18.01 -12.84 -10.71
N PHE A 239 17.91 -13.50 -9.57
CA PHE A 239 18.89 -13.41 -8.49
C PHE A 239 19.21 -14.80 -7.90
N PRO A 240 19.76 -15.74 -8.70
CA PRO A 240 19.93 -17.13 -8.30
C PRO A 240 20.93 -17.34 -7.15
N THR A 241 21.80 -16.37 -6.87
CA THR A 241 22.82 -16.50 -5.81
C THR A 241 22.67 -15.46 -4.68
N HIS A 242 21.87 -14.43 -4.89
CA HIS A 242 21.59 -13.37 -3.93
C HIS A 242 20.38 -13.71 -3.02
N PRO A 243 20.30 -13.20 -1.79
CA PRO A 243 19.11 -13.35 -0.94
C PRO A 243 17.79 -12.86 -1.56
N TYR A 244 17.83 -11.99 -2.58
CA TYR A 244 16.64 -11.55 -3.30
C TYR A 244 15.91 -12.72 -3.99
N GLY A 245 16.64 -13.72 -4.50
CA GLY A 245 16.07 -14.88 -5.19
C GLY A 245 16.23 -16.20 -4.42
N THR A 246 17.17 -16.30 -3.49
CA THR A 246 17.42 -17.54 -2.74
C THR A 246 16.52 -17.70 -1.51
N GLN A 247 15.87 -16.64 -1.03
CA GLN A 247 14.96 -16.70 0.11
C GLN A 247 13.80 -15.70 -0.04
N THR A 248 12.80 -15.85 0.83
CA THR A 248 11.68 -14.91 0.92
C THR A 248 11.69 -14.24 2.29
N THR A 249 11.00 -13.11 2.42
CA THR A 249 10.80 -12.45 3.72
C THR A 249 10.09 -13.34 4.74
N LEU A 250 9.22 -14.24 4.28
CA LEU A 250 8.56 -15.24 5.15
C LEU A 250 9.46 -16.45 5.45
N GLY A 251 10.65 -16.52 4.86
CA GLY A 251 11.59 -17.62 5.02
C GLY A 251 11.28 -18.83 4.17
N ARG A 252 11.89 -19.96 4.55
CA ARG A 252 11.69 -21.29 3.95
C ARG A 252 10.99 -22.19 4.95
N ALA A 253 10.11 -23.06 4.46
CA ALA A 253 9.38 -24.00 5.31
C ALA A 253 10.30 -24.84 6.23
N GLU A 254 11.48 -25.24 5.73
CA GLU A 254 12.47 -26.00 6.49
C GLU A 254 13.05 -25.21 7.67
N HIS A 255 13.35 -23.92 7.49
CA HIS A 255 13.87 -23.06 8.56
C HIS A 255 12.79 -22.72 9.58
N LEU A 256 11.56 -22.46 9.11
CA LEU A 256 10.42 -22.21 9.99
C LEU A 256 10.18 -23.38 10.95
N LYS A 257 10.34 -24.64 10.50
CA LYS A 257 10.22 -25.84 11.35
C LYS A 257 11.29 -25.94 12.45
N ASN A 258 12.35 -25.13 12.40
CA ASN A 258 13.48 -25.17 13.32
C ASN A 258 13.86 -23.77 13.83
N PRO A 259 12.94 -23.10 14.55
CA PRO A 259 13.14 -21.73 15.00
C PRO A 259 14.25 -21.65 16.05
N SER A 260 14.84 -20.45 16.21
CA SER A 260 15.95 -20.19 17.13
C SER A 260 15.79 -18.84 17.82
N MET A 261 15.53 -18.87 19.12
CA MET A 261 15.46 -17.66 19.95
C MET A 261 16.84 -17.00 20.07
N VAL A 262 17.91 -17.80 20.07
CA VAL A 262 19.29 -17.29 20.12
C VAL A 262 19.64 -16.52 18.84
N ASN A 263 19.33 -17.06 17.66
CA ASN A 263 19.58 -16.34 16.40
C ASN A 263 18.79 -15.03 16.33
N ILE A 264 17.58 -14.97 16.89
CA ILE A 264 16.77 -13.74 16.95
C ILE A 264 17.42 -12.68 17.84
N HIS A 265 17.88 -13.06 19.03
CA HIS A 265 18.65 -12.14 19.89
C HIS A 265 19.94 -11.67 19.21
N ASN A 266 20.69 -12.57 18.56
CA ASN A 266 21.90 -12.21 17.84
C ASN A 266 21.63 -11.20 16.71
N TYR A 267 20.52 -11.37 15.99
CA TYR A 267 20.10 -10.43 14.94
C TYR A 267 19.74 -9.06 15.54
N TRP A 268 18.94 -9.05 16.61
CA TRP A 268 18.56 -7.83 17.33
C TRP A 268 19.80 -7.08 17.84
N ASP A 269 20.66 -7.75 18.61
CA ASP A 269 21.85 -7.15 19.20
C ASP A 269 22.81 -6.57 18.15
N LYS A 270 22.85 -7.19 16.95
CA LYS A 270 23.68 -6.71 15.86
C LYS A 270 23.07 -5.51 15.14
N TYR A 271 21.78 -5.57 14.80
CA TYR A 271 21.18 -4.68 13.81
C TYR A 271 20.22 -3.62 14.36
N TYR A 272 19.63 -3.84 15.54
CA TYR A 272 18.73 -2.89 16.22
C TYR A 272 19.53 -1.98 17.14
N VAL A 273 20.38 -1.17 16.51
CA VAL A 273 21.32 -0.25 17.16
C VAL A 273 21.13 1.15 16.59
N ALA A 274 21.38 2.17 17.41
CA ALA A 274 21.09 3.57 17.09
C ALA A 274 21.64 4.01 15.73
N ASN A 275 22.91 3.73 15.45
CA ASN A 275 23.58 4.07 14.18
C ASN A 275 23.09 3.26 12.96
N ASN A 276 22.12 2.37 13.12
CA ASN A 276 21.42 1.65 12.06
C ASN A 276 19.91 1.94 11.97
N MET A 277 19.43 2.90 12.77
CA MET A 277 18.01 3.20 12.93
C MET A 277 17.68 4.65 12.56
N ALA A 278 16.42 4.89 12.22
CA ALA A 278 15.89 6.23 12.06
C ALA A 278 14.52 6.38 12.73
N VAL A 279 14.27 7.56 13.30
CA VAL A 279 12.94 8.04 13.70
C VAL A 279 12.49 9.08 12.69
N ILE A 280 11.40 8.82 11.98
CA ILE A 280 10.83 9.71 10.96
C ILE A 280 9.49 10.22 11.50
N MET A 281 9.33 11.53 11.61
CA MET A 281 8.09 12.16 12.10
C MET A 281 7.64 13.27 11.14
N VAL A 282 6.41 13.14 10.65
CA VAL A 282 5.81 14.06 9.67
C VAL A 282 4.40 14.44 10.11
N GLY A 283 4.13 15.71 10.35
CA GLY A 283 2.81 16.19 10.76
C GLY A 283 2.85 17.49 11.57
N ASP A 284 1.85 17.72 12.42
CA ASP A 284 1.75 18.94 13.23
C ASP A 284 2.68 18.83 14.46
N LEU A 285 3.92 19.31 14.30
CA LEU A 285 4.99 19.24 15.30
C LEU A 285 5.94 20.45 15.21
N ASP A 286 6.55 20.83 16.34
CA ASP A 286 7.65 21.82 16.38
C ASP A 286 9.00 21.09 16.33
N PHE A 287 9.85 21.44 15.37
CA PHE A 287 11.12 20.73 15.17
C PHE A 287 12.05 20.78 16.38
N ASP A 288 12.25 21.97 16.95
CA ASP A 288 13.22 22.20 18.01
C ASP A 288 12.78 21.55 19.34
N GLU A 289 11.47 21.53 19.63
CA GLU A 289 10.91 20.79 20.77
C GLU A 289 10.98 19.28 20.54
N THR A 290 10.61 18.83 19.34
CA THR A 290 10.56 17.41 19.00
C THR A 290 11.93 16.75 19.10
N ILE A 291 12.99 17.38 18.58
CA ILE A 291 14.33 16.78 18.64
C ILE A 291 14.85 16.64 20.08
N VAL A 292 14.56 17.60 20.97
CA VAL A 292 14.88 17.51 22.40
C VAL A 292 14.20 16.30 23.02
N LYS A 293 12.92 16.10 22.71
CA LYS A 293 12.13 14.97 23.20
C LYS A 293 12.65 13.65 22.64
N VAL A 294 12.90 13.55 21.33
CA VAL A 294 13.46 12.34 20.72
C VAL A 294 14.83 12.01 21.32
N ASN A 295 15.72 12.99 21.47
CA ASN A 295 17.01 12.80 22.10
C ASN A 295 16.90 12.29 23.54
N LYS A 296 16.01 12.88 24.34
CA LYS A 296 15.76 12.44 25.72
C LYS A 296 15.38 10.96 25.80
N HIS A 297 14.56 10.48 24.86
CA HIS A 297 14.02 9.12 24.90
C HIS A 297 14.95 8.08 24.25
N PHE A 298 15.68 8.44 23.18
CA PHE A 298 16.45 7.47 22.40
C PHE A 298 17.98 7.60 22.48
N SER A 299 18.53 8.59 23.18
CA SER A 299 19.99 8.74 23.35
C SER A 299 20.66 7.58 24.08
N SER A 300 19.89 6.79 24.84
CA SER A 300 20.35 5.61 25.56
C SER A 300 20.43 4.34 24.70
N LEU A 301 19.88 4.36 23.48
CA LEU A 301 19.99 3.23 22.55
C LEU A 301 21.47 2.89 22.29
N LYS A 302 21.77 1.59 22.27
CA LYS A 302 23.12 1.09 22.02
C LYS A 302 23.56 1.48 20.61
N THR A 303 24.79 1.96 20.46
CA THR A 303 25.49 2.05 19.17
C THR A 303 26.34 0.80 18.95
N ASN A 304 26.57 0.45 17.69
CA ASN A 304 27.56 -0.56 17.32
C ASN A 304 28.52 0.04 16.28
N ASP A 305 29.66 0.55 16.75
CA ASP A 305 30.68 1.15 15.87
C ASP A 305 31.36 0.11 14.96
N SER A 306 31.20 -1.18 15.27
CA SER A 306 31.67 -2.31 14.47
C SER A 306 30.60 -2.94 13.57
N LEU A 307 29.45 -2.26 13.42
CA LEU A 307 28.36 -2.74 12.59
C LEU A 307 28.84 -2.99 11.16
N THR A 308 28.59 -4.20 10.67
CA THR A 308 28.83 -4.59 9.28
C THR A 308 27.54 -5.09 8.65
N HIS A 309 27.32 -4.67 7.41
CA HIS A 309 26.27 -5.21 6.56
C HIS A 309 26.82 -6.40 5.75
N PRO A 310 25.99 -7.41 5.47
CA PRO A 310 26.42 -8.53 4.64
C PRO A 310 26.82 -8.01 3.25
N THR A 311 27.81 -8.65 2.66
CA THR A 311 28.20 -8.44 1.26
C THR A 311 27.94 -9.73 0.51
N PHE A 312 27.41 -9.59 -0.71
CA PHE A 312 27.01 -10.74 -1.51
C PHE A 312 27.87 -10.83 -2.77
N PRO A 313 28.10 -12.06 -3.29
CA PRO A 313 28.72 -12.23 -4.59
C PRO A 313 27.94 -11.49 -5.67
N LYS A 314 28.66 -11.00 -6.69
CA LYS A 314 28.00 -10.44 -7.86
C LYS A 314 27.27 -11.56 -8.62
N GLU A 315 26.04 -11.30 -9.04
CA GLU A 315 25.30 -12.24 -9.88
C GLU A 315 25.97 -12.41 -11.24
N GLU A 316 25.93 -13.63 -11.77
CA GLU A 316 26.38 -13.89 -13.13
C GLU A 316 25.46 -13.19 -14.15
N GLU A 317 26.04 -12.82 -15.29
CA GLU A 317 25.27 -12.21 -16.39
C GLU A 317 24.28 -13.22 -16.97
N ILE A 318 23.04 -12.76 -17.20
CA ILE A 318 22.06 -13.53 -17.98
C ILE A 318 22.42 -13.39 -19.45
N LEU A 319 22.85 -14.48 -20.10
CA LEU A 319 23.36 -14.44 -21.47
C LEU A 319 22.28 -14.70 -22.54
N SER A 320 21.16 -15.29 -22.14
CA SER A 320 20.02 -15.62 -23.00
C SER A 320 18.73 -15.65 -22.17
N PRO A 321 17.55 -15.50 -22.78
CA PRO A 321 16.31 -15.41 -22.02
C PRO A 321 16.03 -16.69 -21.25
N VAL A 322 15.69 -16.58 -19.97
CA VAL A 322 15.30 -17.71 -19.12
C VAL A 322 13.80 -17.66 -18.91
N LYS A 323 13.07 -18.71 -19.30
CA LYS A 323 11.61 -18.71 -19.30
C LYS A 323 11.07 -19.87 -18.48
N GLU A 324 10.17 -19.56 -17.54
CA GLU A 324 9.55 -20.55 -16.66
C GLU A 324 8.04 -20.30 -16.51
N SER A 325 7.33 -21.30 -15.99
CA SER A 325 5.90 -21.17 -15.69
C SER A 325 5.59 -21.47 -14.22
N VAL A 326 4.63 -20.75 -13.67
CA VAL A 326 3.92 -21.10 -12.43
C VAL A 326 2.46 -21.41 -12.75
N ILE A 327 1.87 -22.36 -12.04
CA ILE A 327 0.48 -22.80 -12.26
C ILE A 327 -0.33 -22.49 -11.00
N GLY A 328 -1.56 -22.04 -11.19
CA GLY A 328 -2.53 -21.88 -10.11
C GLY A 328 -3.90 -21.40 -10.58
N PRO A 329 -4.90 -21.34 -9.67
CA PRO A 329 -6.30 -21.18 -10.03
C PRO A 329 -6.69 -19.76 -10.49
N GLU A 330 -5.88 -18.73 -10.25
CA GLU A 330 -6.22 -17.34 -10.59
C GLU A 330 -6.13 -17.06 -12.11
N ALA A 331 -6.44 -15.84 -12.54
CA ALA A 331 -6.35 -15.45 -13.96
C ALA A 331 -4.89 -15.46 -14.47
N GLU A 332 -4.69 -15.73 -15.76
CA GLU A 332 -3.36 -15.78 -16.39
C GLU A 332 -2.69 -14.41 -16.44
N SER A 333 -1.36 -14.40 -16.32
CA SER A 333 -0.52 -13.20 -16.41
C SER A 333 0.92 -13.55 -16.81
N ILE A 334 1.67 -12.55 -17.25
CA ILE A 334 3.09 -12.68 -17.59
C ILE A 334 3.90 -11.56 -16.94
N GLN A 335 5.10 -11.88 -16.46
CA GLN A 335 6.14 -10.90 -16.13
C GLN A 335 7.42 -11.16 -16.92
N ILE A 336 8.05 -10.08 -17.39
CA ILE A 336 9.39 -10.06 -17.98
C ILE A 336 10.28 -9.17 -17.12
N GLY A 337 11.49 -9.63 -16.83
CA GLY A 337 12.40 -8.94 -15.92
C GLY A 337 13.80 -8.78 -16.48
N PHE A 338 14.34 -7.57 -16.39
CA PHE A 338 15.76 -7.29 -16.62
C PHE A 338 16.41 -6.87 -15.31
N ARG A 339 17.62 -7.35 -15.04
CA ARG A 339 18.39 -6.91 -13.88
C ARG A 339 18.91 -5.48 -14.12
N THR A 340 18.67 -4.58 -13.18
CA THR A 340 19.27 -3.24 -13.15
C THR A 340 20.24 -3.12 -11.98
N GLU A 341 20.99 -2.02 -11.93
CA GLU A 341 21.96 -1.75 -10.87
C GLU A 341 21.26 -1.37 -9.55
N GLY A 342 21.98 -1.44 -8.42
CA GLY A 342 21.48 -1.09 -7.09
C GLY A 342 21.36 0.41 -6.81
N SER A 343 20.73 0.79 -5.69
CA SER A 343 20.30 2.15 -5.35
C SER A 343 21.36 3.26 -5.48
N SER A 344 22.64 2.92 -5.35
CA SER A 344 23.75 3.88 -5.48
C SER A 344 24.13 4.24 -6.92
N ASP A 345 23.64 3.52 -7.94
CA ASP A 345 23.99 3.78 -9.34
C ASP A 345 23.10 4.85 -9.98
N GLU A 346 23.72 5.87 -10.57
CA GLU A 346 23.01 6.98 -11.24
C GLU A 346 22.14 6.53 -12.42
N GLN A 347 22.45 5.37 -13.03
CA GLN A 347 21.65 4.78 -14.12
C GLN A 347 20.24 4.37 -13.66
N ASN A 348 19.99 4.22 -12.36
CA ASN A 348 18.63 3.92 -11.87
C ASN A 348 17.66 5.06 -12.13
N ILE A 349 18.13 6.31 -12.17
CA ILE A 349 17.31 7.46 -12.56
C ILE A 349 16.88 7.32 -14.03
N ILE A 350 17.79 6.83 -14.90
CA ILE A 350 17.45 6.55 -16.30
C ILE A 350 16.47 5.37 -16.39
N ALA A 351 16.66 4.30 -15.61
CA ALA A 351 15.77 3.15 -15.57
C ALA A 351 14.34 3.54 -15.17
N GLU A 352 14.20 4.37 -14.13
CA GLU A 352 12.90 4.87 -13.68
C GLU A 352 12.24 5.73 -14.75
N LEU A 353 12.98 6.68 -15.37
CA LEU A 353 12.47 7.50 -16.46
C LEU A 353 12.03 6.65 -17.67
N VAL A 354 12.82 5.64 -18.03
CA VAL A 354 12.48 4.67 -19.08
C VAL A 354 11.18 3.94 -18.76
N SER A 355 10.98 3.53 -17.49
CA SER A 355 9.73 2.86 -17.09
C SER A 355 8.52 3.77 -17.29
N MET A 356 8.65 5.07 -17.01
CA MET A 356 7.59 6.08 -17.21
C MET A 356 7.36 6.41 -18.69
N ILE A 357 8.40 6.35 -19.54
CA ILE A 357 8.27 6.47 -21.01
C ILE A 357 7.48 5.29 -21.58
N LEU A 358 7.70 4.09 -21.04
CA LEU A 358 6.92 2.92 -21.43
C LEU A 358 5.50 2.97 -20.86
N SER A 359 5.34 3.33 -19.59
CA SER A 359 4.10 3.19 -18.83
C SER A 359 3.96 4.28 -17.78
N ASN A 360 3.09 5.26 -18.04
CA ASN A 360 2.69 6.31 -17.10
C ASN A 360 1.17 6.36 -16.88
N GLY A 361 0.45 5.34 -17.38
CA GLY A 361 -0.99 5.19 -17.23
C GLY A 361 -1.82 6.00 -18.23
N ARG A 362 -1.19 6.77 -19.13
CA ARG A 362 -1.90 7.65 -20.08
C ARG A 362 -1.29 7.69 -21.46
N ALA A 363 0.00 8.01 -21.56
CA ALA A 363 0.65 8.39 -22.80
C ALA A 363 1.97 7.66 -23.07
N GLY A 364 2.39 6.73 -22.20
CA GLY A 364 3.55 5.88 -22.43
C GLY A 364 3.34 4.93 -23.62
N LEU A 365 4.43 4.34 -24.12
CA LEU A 365 4.37 3.42 -25.27
C LEU A 365 3.41 2.24 -25.03
N ILE A 366 3.49 1.59 -23.88
CA ILE A 366 2.57 0.51 -23.47
C ILE A 366 1.14 1.04 -23.33
N ASP A 367 0.96 2.23 -22.73
CA ASP A 367 -0.34 2.84 -22.53
C ASP A 367 -1.06 3.06 -23.87
N ILE A 368 -0.35 3.60 -24.86
CA ILE A 368 -0.92 3.95 -26.17
C ILE A 368 -0.99 2.73 -27.10
N ASP A 369 0.09 1.97 -27.24
CA ASP A 369 0.17 0.94 -28.27
C ASP A 369 -0.47 -0.39 -27.88
N LEU A 370 -0.59 -0.66 -26.57
CA LEU A 370 -1.15 -1.90 -26.06
C LEU A 370 -2.48 -1.67 -25.34
N VAL A 371 -2.51 -0.79 -24.33
CA VAL A 371 -3.69 -0.61 -23.47
C VAL A 371 -4.80 0.16 -24.19
N LYS A 372 -4.49 1.32 -24.78
CA LYS A 372 -5.46 2.17 -25.50
C LYS A 372 -5.97 1.48 -26.75
N LYS A 373 -5.09 0.80 -27.49
CA LYS A 373 -5.45 -0.04 -28.66
C LYS A 373 -6.06 -1.40 -28.29
N GLN A 374 -6.25 -1.68 -26.99
CA GLN A 374 -6.90 -2.88 -26.48
C GLN A 374 -6.29 -4.18 -27.02
N LYS A 375 -4.96 -4.25 -27.15
CA LYS A 375 -4.23 -5.47 -27.56
C LYS A 375 -3.99 -6.46 -26.41
N VAL A 376 -4.22 -6.01 -25.18
CA VAL A 376 -4.12 -6.74 -23.91
C VAL A 376 -5.23 -6.24 -22.98
N LEU A 377 -5.53 -6.99 -21.91
CA LEU A 377 -6.45 -6.49 -20.88
C LEU A 377 -5.84 -5.30 -20.15
N ASN A 378 -4.61 -5.46 -19.71
CA ASN A 378 -3.75 -4.43 -19.14
C ASN A 378 -2.29 -4.78 -19.46
N ALA A 379 -1.43 -3.77 -19.39
CA ALA A 379 0.01 -3.94 -19.39
C ALA A 379 0.65 -2.71 -18.73
N TYR A 380 1.82 -2.89 -18.13
CA TYR A 380 2.56 -1.81 -17.48
C TYR A 380 4.05 -2.15 -17.37
N ALA A 381 4.85 -1.12 -17.11
CA ALA A 381 6.28 -1.20 -16.83
C ALA A 381 6.61 -0.43 -15.55
N TYR A 382 7.57 -0.92 -14.76
CA TYR A 382 8.06 -0.25 -13.56
C TYR A 382 9.48 -0.71 -13.23
N ASN A 383 10.21 0.10 -12.47
CA ASN A 383 11.53 -0.24 -11.95
C ASN A 383 11.45 -0.46 -10.43
N LEU A 384 11.88 -1.62 -9.95
CA LEU A 384 12.08 -1.87 -8.52
C LEU A 384 13.55 -1.66 -8.18
N ILE A 385 13.83 -0.82 -7.19
CA ILE A 385 15.19 -0.50 -6.76
C ILE A 385 15.41 -1.17 -5.41
N TYR A 386 16.46 -2.00 -5.32
CA TYR A 386 16.98 -2.50 -4.06
C TYR A 386 18.40 -1.97 -3.86
N LYS A 387 19.05 -2.39 -2.77
CA LYS A 387 20.37 -1.88 -2.40
C LYS A 387 21.46 -2.34 -3.36
N ASP A 388 21.58 -3.64 -3.59
CA ASP A 388 22.66 -4.22 -4.40
C ASP A 388 22.30 -4.33 -5.90
N TYR A 389 21.01 -4.44 -6.20
CA TYR A 389 20.46 -4.55 -7.56
C TYR A 389 19.10 -3.87 -7.66
N GLY A 390 18.57 -3.76 -8.88
CA GLY A 390 17.15 -3.54 -9.13
C GLY A 390 16.60 -4.51 -10.17
N SER A 391 15.31 -4.39 -10.46
CA SER A 391 14.65 -5.13 -11.51
C SER A 391 13.72 -4.21 -12.31
N PHE A 392 13.96 -4.12 -13.62
CA PHE A 392 13.05 -3.50 -14.57
C PHE A 392 12.02 -4.53 -15.00
N VAL A 393 10.75 -4.28 -14.70
CA VAL A 393 9.66 -5.25 -14.88
C VAL A 393 8.68 -4.78 -15.95
N LEU A 394 8.31 -5.68 -16.85
CA LEU A 394 7.17 -5.55 -17.76
C LEU A 394 6.12 -6.59 -17.37
N GLN A 395 4.85 -6.20 -17.33
CA GLN A 395 3.75 -7.12 -16.99
C GLN A 395 2.57 -6.94 -17.94
N ALA A 396 1.84 -8.02 -18.23
CA ALA A 396 0.58 -7.98 -18.95
C ALA A 396 -0.41 -9.06 -18.51
N ASN A 397 -1.70 -8.80 -18.72
CA ASN A 397 -2.77 -9.80 -18.70
C ASN A 397 -3.33 -10.01 -20.12
N PRO A 398 -3.39 -11.26 -20.62
CA PRO A 398 -3.81 -11.54 -21.99
C PRO A 398 -5.32 -11.37 -22.19
N LEU A 399 -5.73 -11.04 -23.40
CA LEU A 399 -7.12 -11.11 -23.86
C LEU A 399 -7.64 -12.56 -23.88
N GLU A 400 -8.95 -12.74 -24.08
CA GLU A 400 -9.50 -14.07 -24.35
C GLU A 400 -8.93 -14.64 -25.66
N GLY A 401 -8.45 -15.89 -25.62
CA GLY A 401 -7.83 -16.57 -26.77
C GLY A 401 -6.41 -16.11 -27.12
N GLN A 402 -5.87 -15.08 -26.45
CA GLN A 402 -4.49 -14.63 -26.60
C GLN A 402 -3.57 -15.47 -25.72
N THR A 403 -2.48 -15.96 -26.30
CA THR A 403 -1.44 -16.71 -25.56
C THR A 403 -0.57 -15.76 -24.73
N LEU A 404 0.05 -16.29 -23.68
CA LEU A 404 1.00 -15.50 -22.88
C LEU A 404 2.26 -15.13 -23.67
N GLU A 405 2.66 -15.98 -24.62
CA GLU A 405 3.78 -15.75 -25.52
C GLU A 405 3.49 -14.60 -26.51
N GLU A 406 2.26 -14.46 -26.99
CA GLU A 406 1.86 -13.29 -27.78
C GLU A 406 1.91 -12.00 -26.94
N ALA A 407 1.46 -12.06 -25.67
CA ALA A 407 1.57 -10.93 -24.76
C ALA A 407 3.05 -10.57 -24.46
N GLU A 408 3.93 -11.57 -24.33
CA GLU A 408 5.38 -11.38 -24.21
C GLU A 408 5.93 -10.58 -25.40
N GLN A 409 5.61 -11.01 -26.62
CA GLN A 409 6.08 -10.37 -27.85
C GLN A 409 5.58 -8.92 -27.94
N LEU A 410 4.35 -8.64 -27.53
CA LEU A 410 3.80 -7.29 -27.50
C LEU A 410 4.56 -6.37 -26.54
N LEU A 411 4.96 -6.87 -25.37
CA LEU A 411 5.77 -6.14 -24.40
C LEU A 411 7.19 -5.88 -24.92
N LEU A 412 7.87 -6.92 -25.42
CA LEU A 412 9.24 -6.79 -25.97
C LEU A 412 9.28 -5.86 -27.19
N ALA A 413 8.22 -5.81 -27.99
CA ALA A 413 8.13 -4.85 -29.09
C ALA A 413 8.17 -3.38 -28.60
N GLN A 414 7.72 -3.07 -27.39
CA GLN A 414 7.81 -1.71 -26.83
C GLN A 414 9.25 -1.37 -26.42
N ILE A 415 10.02 -2.37 -25.97
CA ILE A 415 11.46 -2.22 -25.70
C ILE A 415 12.23 -1.93 -26.99
N GLU A 416 11.89 -2.60 -28.09
CA GLU A 416 12.53 -2.32 -29.39
C GLU A 416 12.23 -0.91 -29.90
N LYS A 417 11.01 -0.39 -29.69
CA LYS A 417 10.68 1.01 -29.96
C LYS A 417 11.51 1.98 -29.13
N LEU A 418 11.67 1.69 -27.84
CA LEU A 418 12.51 2.50 -26.95
C LEU A 418 13.96 2.55 -27.45
N LYS A 419 14.51 1.39 -27.86
CA LYS A 419 15.88 1.26 -28.38
C LYS A 419 16.12 2.01 -29.68
N THR A 420 15.09 2.25 -30.48
CA THR A 420 15.18 3.06 -31.72
C THR A 420 14.80 4.52 -31.51
N GLY A 421 14.37 4.90 -30.30
CA GLY A 421 13.91 6.26 -30.02
C GLY A 421 12.51 6.59 -30.56
N ASP A 422 11.69 5.57 -30.86
CA ASP A 422 10.30 5.70 -31.33
C ASP A 422 9.34 6.08 -30.19
N PHE A 423 9.63 7.21 -29.55
CA PHE A 423 8.77 7.91 -28.60
C PHE A 423 8.85 9.41 -28.84
N GLU A 424 7.78 10.13 -28.53
CA GLU A 424 7.65 11.55 -28.88
C GLU A 424 8.51 12.44 -27.96
N ASP A 425 9.15 13.47 -28.52
CA ASP A 425 10.13 14.29 -27.79
C ASP A 425 9.53 15.04 -26.59
N TRP A 426 8.26 15.43 -26.69
CA TRP A 426 7.55 16.13 -25.61
C TRP A 426 7.28 15.24 -24.40
N LEU A 427 7.33 13.91 -24.55
CA LEU A 427 6.86 12.95 -23.55
C LEU A 427 7.68 13.05 -22.26
N GLN A 428 9.00 13.23 -22.36
CA GLN A 428 9.87 13.35 -21.20
C GLN A 428 9.49 14.58 -20.36
N ASP A 429 9.37 15.76 -20.99
CA ASP A 429 9.00 16.99 -20.28
C ASP A 429 7.63 16.85 -19.61
N ALA A 430 6.67 16.21 -20.28
CA ALA A 430 5.36 15.94 -19.72
C ALA A 430 5.43 14.99 -18.51
N ILE A 431 6.25 13.93 -18.57
CA ILE A 431 6.47 13.02 -17.42
C ILE A 431 6.99 13.82 -16.23
N ILE A 432 8.04 14.63 -16.40
CA ILE A 432 8.62 15.44 -15.32
C ILE A 432 7.58 16.40 -14.72
N ASN A 433 6.78 17.05 -15.56
CA ASN A 433 5.73 17.96 -15.08
C ASN A 433 4.62 17.23 -14.30
N ASN A 434 4.23 16.02 -14.73
CA ASN A 434 3.26 15.21 -14.01
C ASN A 434 3.84 14.66 -12.68
N GLU A 435 5.13 14.35 -12.63
CA GLU A 435 5.81 13.96 -11.39
C GLU A 435 5.91 15.13 -10.40
N LYS A 436 6.21 16.35 -10.89
CA LYS A 436 6.18 17.58 -10.07
C LYS A 436 4.76 17.83 -9.52
N LEU A 437 3.72 17.63 -10.34
CA LEU A 437 2.32 17.68 -9.92
C LEU A 437 1.99 16.63 -8.85
N SER A 438 2.47 15.40 -9.03
CA SER A 438 2.31 14.30 -8.06
C SER A 438 2.94 14.65 -6.70
N ARG A 439 4.14 15.26 -6.70
CA ARG A 439 4.79 15.76 -5.47
C ARG A 439 3.96 16.82 -4.76
N LEU A 440 3.38 17.79 -5.49
CA LEU A 440 2.50 18.80 -4.89
C LEU A 440 1.30 18.17 -4.18
N ASN A 441 0.69 17.17 -4.80
CA ASN A 441 -0.42 16.42 -4.20
C ASN A 441 0.03 15.63 -2.97
N GLN A 442 1.24 15.04 -2.99
CA GLN A 442 1.76 14.30 -1.84
C GLN A 442 1.98 15.18 -0.61
N ILE A 443 2.33 16.47 -0.77
CA ILE A 443 2.55 17.41 0.34
C ILE A 443 1.27 17.67 1.14
N GLU A 444 0.10 17.55 0.52
CA GLU A 444 -1.19 17.67 1.23
C GLU A 444 -1.41 16.54 2.26
N TYR A 445 -0.62 15.47 2.19
CA TYR A 445 -0.68 14.31 3.06
C TYR A 445 0.68 14.01 3.70
N ASN A 446 0.71 13.23 4.77
CA ASN A 446 1.97 12.84 5.42
C ASN A 446 2.70 11.67 4.71
N TYR A 447 2.22 11.24 3.53
CA TYR A 447 2.70 10.01 2.86
C TYR A 447 4.11 10.12 2.24
N TYR A 448 4.64 11.34 2.08
CA TYR A 448 6.03 11.52 1.63
C TYR A 448 7.07 11.03 2.67
N ASN A 449 6.66 10.68 3.88
CA ASN A 449 7.51 9.98 4.85
C ASN A 449 8.07 8.65 4.29
N TYR A 450 7.35 7.98 3.38
CA TYR A 450 7.87 6.80 2.67
C TYR A 450 9.05 7.14 1.75
N MET A 451 9.12 8.34 1.17
CA MET A 451 10.29 8.76 0.39
C MET A 451 11.51 8.93 1.30
N ILE A 452 11.33 9.50 2.49
CA ILE A 452 12.40 9.64 3.50
C ILE A 452 12.86 8.26 3.96
N LEU A 453 11.91 7.35 4.22
CA LEU A 453 12.17 5.97 4.59
C LEU A 453 12.98 5.23 3.52
N GLU A 454 12.59 5.29 2.25
CA GLU A 454 13.33 4.67 1.15
C GLU A 454 14.73 5.27 1.05
N ALA A 455 14.88 6.60 1.11
CA ALA A 455 16.17 7.25 1.04
C ALA A 455 17.11 6.78 2.15
N PHE A 456 16.64 6.76 3.41
CA PHE A 456 17.42 6.27 4.55
C PHE A 456 17.80 4.79 4.40
N THR A 457 16.84 3.93 4.05
CA THR A 457 17.03 2.46 4.06
C THR A 457 17.87 1.96 2.88
N LEU A 458 17.82 2.66 1.75
CA LEU A 458 18.64 2.39 0.57
C LEU A 458 19.96 3.19 0.54
N ASP A 459 20.27 3.91 1.63
CA ASP A 459 21.47 4.74 1.80
C ASP A 459 21.63 5.82 0.71
N VAL A 460 20.52 6.36 0.24
CA VAL A 460 20.46 7.46 -0.72
C VAL A 460 20.43 8.78 0.07
N PRO A 461 21.39 9.70 -0.14
CA PRO A 461 21.36 11.01 0.50
C PRO A 461 20.03 11.75 0.22
N TRP A 462 19.44 12.39 1.22
CA TRP A 462 18.15 13.07 1.05
C TRP A 462 18.20 14.14 -0.06
N ALA A 463 19.33 14.82 -0.24
CA ALA A 463 19.55 15.77 -1.32
C ALA A 463 19.40 15.15 -2.72
N ASP A 464 19.79 13.88 -2.89
CA ASP A 464 19.65 13.16 -4.14
C ASP A 464 18.20 12.74 -4.39
N ALA A 465 17.47 12.36 -3.34
CA ALA A 465 16.04 12.07 -3.42
C ALA A 465 15.22 13.32 -3.81
N VAL A 466 15.53 14.48 -3.22
CA VAL A 466 14.90 15.77 -3.53
C VAL A 466 15.20 16.16 -4.99
N SER A 467 16.47 16.15 -5.38
CA SER A 467 16.93 16.56 -6.72
C SER A 467 16.69 15.52 -7.82
N ARG A 468 16.08 14.36 -7.51
CA ARG A 468 15.80 13.27 -8.46
C ARG A 468 15.16 13.76 -9.76
N LEU A 469 14.12 14.58 -9.68
CA LEU A 469 13.44 15.10 -10.88
C LEU A 469 14.30 16.07 -11.68
N ASP A 470 15.12 16.89 -11.02
CA ASP A 470 16.04 17.81 -11.70
C ASP A 470 17.16 17.03 -12.43
N LYS A 471 17.60 15.91 -11.85
CA LYS A 471 18.52 14.97 -12.50
C LYS A 471 17.86 14.30 -13.70
N MET A 472 16.60 13.87 -13.57
CA MET A 472 15.84 13.30 -14.69
C MET A 472 15.64 14.28 -15.84
N GLU A 473 15.36 15.55 -15.54
CA GLU A 473 15.15 16.61 -16.54
C GLU A 473 16.40 16.85 -17.41
N LYS A 474 17.60 16.59 -16.86
CA LYS A 474 18.88 16.74 -17.59
C LYS A 474 19.21 15.54 -18.49
N ILE A 475 18.50 14.42 -18.38
CA ILE A 475 18.74 13.24 -19.21
C ILE A 475 18.33 13.55 -20.65
N THR A 476 19.18 13.25 -21.61
CA THR A 476 18.87 13.43 -23.03
C THR A 476 18.19 12.19 -23.62
N LYS A 477 17.39 12.39 -24.68
CA LYS A 477 16.83 11.28 -25.47
C LYS A 477 17.88 10.28 -25.92
N GLN A 478 19.08 10.75 -26.31
CA GLN A 478 20.17 9.85 -26.71
C GLN A 478 20.67 8.98 -25.54
N GLN A 479 20.78 9.54 -24.32
CA GLN A 479 21.16 8.75 -23.14
C GLN A 479 20.11 7.68 -22.81
N ILE A 480 18.82 7.97 -23.01
CA ILE A 480 17.73 6.98 -22.88
C ILE A 480 17.90 5.85 -23.89
N ILE A 481 18.16 6.18 -25.15
CA ILE A 481 18.40 5.21 -26.23
C ILE A 481 19.64 4.36 -25.95
N ASP A 482 20.75 5.00 -25.55
CA ASP A 482 22.01 4.33 -25.25
C ASP A 482 21.84 3.37 -24.05
N TYR A 483 21.16 3.82 -23.00
CA TYR A 483 20.79 2.97 -21.86
C TYR A 483 19.93 1.79 -22.32
N ALA A 484 18.89 2.03 -23.11
CA ALA A 484 18.01 0.97 -23.59
C ALA A 484 18.78 -0.10 -24.40
N ASN A 485 19.69 0.32 -25.29
CA ASN A 485 20.52 -0.60 -26.08
C ASN A 485 21.57 -1.34 -25.25
N LYS A 486 22.10 -0.70 -24.19
CA LYS A 486 23.06 -1.32 -23.27
C LYS A 486 22.38 -2.35 -22.36
N THR A 487 21.22 -2.02 -21.82
CA THR A 487 20.53 -2.74 -20.75
C THR A 487 19.60 -3.82 -21.27
N PHE A 488 18.77 -3.52 -22.28
CA PHE A 488 17.75 -4.44 -22.78
C PHE A 488 18.25 -5.24 -24.00
N LYS A 489 18.85 -6.39 -23.70
CA LYS A 489 19.33 -7.39 -24.66
C LYS A 489 18.56 -8.69 -24.44
N ASP A 490 19.11 -9.81 -24.86
CA ASP A 490 18.59 -11.16 -24.57
C ASP A 490 18.89 -11.61 -23.11
N ASN A 491 19.04 -10.67 -22.18
CA ASN A 491 19.46 -10.86 -20.79
C ASN A 491 18.31 -10.76 -19.78
N TYR A 492 17.15 -11.33 -20.11
CA TYR A 492 15.93 -11.22 -19.30
C TYR A 492 15.38 -12.57 -18.84
N VAL A 493 14.51 -12.51 -17.84
CA VAL A 493 13.71 -13.64 -17.40
C VAL A 493 12.25 -13.43 -17.78
N VAL A 494 11.53 -14.53 -17.99
CA VAL A 494 10.08 -14.53 -18.22
C VAL A 494 9.43 -15.54 -17.29
N VAL A 495 8.40 -15.11 -16.56
CA VAL A 495 7.56 -16.01 -15.77
C VAL A 495 6.12 -15.92 -16.28
N TYR A 496 5.63 -17.04 -16.79
CA TYR A 496 4.25 -17.21 -17.19
C TYR A 496 3.42 -17.75 -16.03
N LYS A 497 2.41 -17.02 -15.58
CA LYS A 497 1.39 -17.58 -14.71
C LYS A 497 0.28 -18.15 -15.55
N ARG A 498 0.16 -19.48 -15.51
CA ARG A 498 -0.88 -20.25 -16.20
C ARG A 498 -2.03 -20.60 -15.27
N ASN A 499 -3.23 -20.74 -15.83
CA ASN A 499 -4.38 -21.23 -15.08
C ASN A 499 -4.31 -22.76 -14.93
N GLY A 500 -4.55 -23.26 -13.71
CA GLY A 500 -4.63 -24.69 -13.45
C GLY A 500 -4.59 -25.02 -11.97
N GLU A 501 -4.58 -26.31 -11.65
CA GLU A 501 -4.42 -26.80 -10.27
C GLU A 501 -2.97 -26.58 -9.80
N ASN A 502 -2.80 -26.08 -8.59
CA ASN A 502 -1.49 -25.90 -7.99
C ASN A 502 -1.06 -27.14 -7.21
N THR A 503 -0.05 -27.84 -7.71
CA THR A 503 0.48 -29.07 -7.10
C THR A 503 1.83 -28.89 -6.39
N THR A 504 2.38 -27.66 -6.33
CA THR A 504 3.73 -27.39 -5.81
C THR A 504 3.74 -26.64 -4.47
N SER A 505 2.58 -26.43 -3.84
CA SER A 505 2.49 -25.83 -2.51
C SER A 505 3.23 -26.62 -1.45
N VAL A 506 3.97 -25.92 -0.59
CA VAL A 506 4.64 -26.48 0.58
C VAL A 506 4.00 -25.92 1.84
N SER A 507 3.71 -26.77 2.82
CA SER A 507 3.21 -26.34 4.13
C SER A 507 4.20 -26.60 5.25
N VAL A 508 4.15 -25.75 6.26
CA VAL A 508 4.76 -25.99 7.57
C VAL A 508 3.70 -26.64 8.46
N ASP A 509 4.01 -27.86 8.93
CA ASP A 509 3.18 -28.58 9.89
C ASP A 509 3.18 -27.84 11.21
N LYS A 510 2.00 -27.66 11.80
CA LYS A 510 1.89 -27.06 13.13
C LYS A 510 2.12 -28.11 14.20
N PRO A 511 2.95 -27.79 15.20
CA PRO A 511 3.02 -28.60 16.41
C PRO A 511 1.74 -28.45 17.23
N THR A 512 1.46 -29.42 18.09
CA THR A 512 0.30 -29.34 19.00
C THR A 512 0.63 -28.38 20.14
N ILE A 513 -0.10 -27.26 20.22
CA ILE A 513 0.05 -26.25 21.27
C ILE A 513 -1.18 -26.26 22.17
N THR A 514 -0.95 -26.26 23.48
CA THR A 514 -2.02 -26.07 24.46
C THR A 514 -2.38 -24.58 24.50
N ALA A 515 -3.67 -24.23 24.40
CA ALA A 515 -4.12 -22.83 24.47
C ALA A 515 -3.67 -22.16 25.78
N LEU A 516 -3.28 -20.88 25.71
CA LEU A 516 -2.84 -20.13 26.89
C LEU A 516 -4.03 -19.44 27.57
N GLU A 517 -4.15 -19.58 28.89
CA GLU A 517 -5.12 -18.83 29.68
C GLU A 517 -4.71 -17.34 29.76
N ASN A 518 -5.58 -16.46 29.27
CA ASN A 518 -5.38 -15.02 29.29
C ASN A 518 -6.17 -14.36 30.43
N ASP A 519 -5.48 -13.86 31.45
CA ASP A 519 -6.08 -13.03 32.49
C ASP A 519 -6.05 -11.56 32.09
N ARG A 520 -7.20 -11.07 31.62
CA ARG A 520 -7.36 -9.68 31.13
C ARG A 520 -7.22 -8.63 32.23
N THR A 521 -7.26 -9.02 33.51
CA THR A 521 -7.12 -8.09 34.64
C THR A 521 -5.66 -7.75 34.95
N LYS A 522 -4.71 -8.52 34.41
CA LYS A 522 -3.29 -8.23 34.59
C LYS A 522 -2.90 -6.97 33.84
N ALA A 523 -2.08 -6.18 34.51
CA ALA A 523 -1.39 -5.03 33.97
C ALA A 523 0.00 -4.96 34.62
N SER A 524 1.00 -4.61 33.83
CA SER A 524 2.32 -4.29 34.35
C SER A 524 2.28 -2.98 35.13
N LYS A 525 3.34 -2.76 35.92
CA LYS A 525 3.53 -1.47 36.60
C LYS A 525 3.67 -0.34 35.58
N PHE A 526 4.46 -0.55 34.53
CA PHE A 526 4.68 0.44 33.47
C PHE A 526 3.37 0.84 32.79
N TYR A 527 2.48 -0.10 32.49
CA TYR A 527 1.18 0.20 31.88
C TYR A 527 0.33 1.14 32.73
N ASN A 528 0.24 0.88 34.04
CA ASN A 528 -0.53 1.73 34.94
C ASN A 528 0.09 3.14 35.03
N GLU A 529 1.42 3.23 35.17
CA GLU A 529 2.14 4.51 35.18
C GLU A 529 2.00 5.25 33.84
N PHE A 530 1.98 4.53 32.72
CA PHE A 530 1.80 5.07 31.37
C PHE A 530 0.42 5.72 31.20
N LEU A 531 -0.65 5.07 31.70
CA LEU A 531 -2.00 5.63 31.65
C LEU A 531 -2.14 6.91 32.48
N GLU A 532 -1.34 7.06 33.54
CA GLU A 532 -1.30 8.25 34.40
C GLU A 532 -0.44 9.39 33.84
N LEU A 533 0.30 9.16 32.74
CA LEU A 533 1.10 10.21 32.12
C LEU A 533 0.22 11.40 31.72
N PRO A 534 0.67 12.65 31.97
CA PRO A 534 -0.12 13.83 31.66
C PRO A 534 -0.34 13.93 30.15
N GLU A 535 -1.53 14.37 29.78
CA GLU A 535 -1.87 14.65 28.38
C GLU A 535 -2.43 16.06 28.26
N THR A 536 -2.05 16.76 27.19
CA THR A 536 -2.70 18.00 26.82
C THR A 536 -3.98 17.67 26.07
N GLN A 537 -5.09 18.29 26.44
CA GLN A 537 -6.35 18.04 25.73
C GLN A 537 -6.26 18.63 24.31
N LEU A 538 -6.47 17.79 23.29
CA LEU A 538 -6.64 18.28 21.92
C LEU A 538 -7.95 19.08 21.85
N LYS A 539 -7.89 20.29 21.33
CA LYS A 539 -9.11 21.05 21.01
C LYS A 539 -9.57 20.66 19.61
N PRO A 540 -10.70 19.95 19.45
CA PRO A 540 -11.17 19.58 18.13
C PRO A 540 -11.56 20.83 17.35
N ASP A 541 -11.06 20.94 16.11
CA ASP A 541 -11.52 21.93 15.15
C ASP A 541 -12.59 21.29 14.26
N PHE A 542 -13.85 21.59 14.55
CA PHE A 542 -14.98 21.06 13.79
C PHE A 542 -15.27 21.98 12.60
N VAL A 543 -15.07 21.46 11.40
CA VAL A 543 -15.36 22.19 10.17
C VAL A 543 -16.88 22.30 9.97
N ASP A 544 -17.42 23.51 10.03
CA ASP A 544 -18.79 23.78 9.57
C ASP A 544 -18.82 23.93 8.05
N TYR A 545 -19.13 22.85 7.35
CA TYR A 545 -19.19 22.83 5.88
C TYR A 545 -20.13 23.88 5.29
N LYS A 546 -21.23 24.24 5.98
CA LYS A 546 -22.16 25.27 5.49
C LYS A 546 -21.50 26.65 5.48
N SER A 547 -20.57 26.90 6.41
CA SER A 547 -19.80 28.14 6.47
C SER A 547 -18.59 28.15 5.54
N LYS A 548 -18.05 26.98 5.20
CA LYS A 548 -16.82 26.85 4.41
C LYS A 548 -17.05 26.72 2.91
N ILE A 549 -18.21 26.18 2.50
CA ILE A 549 -18.59 26.06 1.10
C ILE A 549 -19.36 27.30 0.71
N GLU A 550 -18.79 28.11 -0.17
CA GLU A 550 -19.52 29.21 -0.78
C GLU A 550 -20.42 28.66 -1.88
N VAL A 551 -21.70 29.04 -1.86
CA VAL A 551 -22.71 28.54 -2.80
C VAL A 551 -23.20 29.69 -3.68
N GLY A 552 -23.23 29.46 -4.99
CA GLY A 552 -23.91 30.32 -5.96
C GLY A 552 -24.57 29.50 -7.07
N ASN A 553 -24.90 30.13 -8.19
CA ASN A 553 -25.57 29.46 -9.32
C ASN A 553 -24.99 29.86 -10.67
N ILE A 554 -24.81 28.90 -11.58
CA ILE A 554 -24.51 29.13 -13.00
C ILE A 554 -25.80 28.84 -13.79
N GLY A 555 -26.56 29.90 -14.12
CA GLY A 555 -27.96 29.71 -14.52
C GLY A 555 -28.76 29.11 -13.36
N ASP A 556 -29.42 27.97 -13.61
CA ASP A 556 -30.17 27.20 -12.61
C ASP A 556 -29.34 26.10 -11.92
N ILE A 557 -28.04 26.00 -12.22
CA ILE A 557 -27.15 24.96 -11.69
C ILE A 557 -26.45 25.46 -10.43
N GLU A 558 -26.55 24.70 -9.34
CA GLU A 558 -25.84 24.99 -8.09
C GLU A 558 -24.32 24.91 -8.31
N TYR A 559 -23.61 25.96 -7.87
CA TYR A 559 -22.16 26.10 -7.94
C TYR A 559 -21.59 26.17 -6.52
N ASN A 560 -20.90 25.12 -6.12
CA ASN A 560 -20.21 24.98 -4.84
C ASN A 560 -18.73 25.30 -5.00
N TYR A 561 -18.18 26.07 -4.07
CA TYR A 561 -16.82 26.60 -4.18
C TYR A 561 -16.07 26.55 -2.85
N ILE A 562 -14.81 26.14 -2.94
CA ILE A 562 -13.79 26.34 -1.91
C ILE A 562 -12.52 26.87 -2.59
N GLN A 563 -11.92 27.93 -2.05
CA GLN A 563 -10.62 28.39 -2.55
C GLN A 563 -9.50 27.50 -2.03
N ASN A 564 -8.68 26.95 -2.94
CA ASN A 564 -7.42 26.34 -2.57
C ASN A 564 -6.38 27.44 -2.32
N LYS A 565 -5.93 27.59 -1.07
CA LYS A 565 -4.89 28.55 -0.68
C LYS A 565 -3.54 27.88 -0.41
N ASN A 566 -3.50 26.55 -0.50
CA ASN A 566 -2.37 25.74 -0.07
C ASN A 566 -1.38 25.53 -1.21
N ASN A 567 -1.86 25.40 -2.45
CA ASN A 567 -1.02 25.17 -3.63
C ASN A 567 -1.75 25.55 -4.94
N GLU A 568 -1.12 25.24 -6.09
CA GLU A 568 -1.62 25.55 -7.43
C GLU A 568 -2.57 24.49 -8.03
N LEU A 569 -3.02 23.52 -7.23
CA LEU A 569 -3.89 22.43 -7.69
C LEU A 569 -5.34 22.86 -7.79
N THR A 570 -6.01 22.40 -8.83
CA THR A 570 -7.43 22.61 -9.05
C THR A 570 -8.15 21.29 -9.29
N SER A 571 -9.30 21.12 -8.66
CA SER A 571 -10.31 20.10 -8.91
C SER A 571 -11.62 20.78 -9.31
N LEU A 572 -12.16 20.42 -10.48
CA LEU A 572 -13.44 20.92 -10.97
C LEU A 572 -14.30 19.73 -11.37
N ASN A 573 -15.45 19.55 -10.74
CA ASN A 573 -16.34 18.41 -10.96
C ASN A 573 -17.77 18.87 -11.26
N PHE A 574 -18.41 18.23 -12.23
CA PHE A 574 -19.86 18.22 -12.37
C PHE A 574 -20.36 16.91 -11.78
N ILE A 575 -21.33 17.01 -10.86
CA ILE A 575 -21.77 15.94 -9.99
C ILE A 575 -23.26 15.67 -10.26
N PHE A 576 -23.57 14.44 -10.65
CA PHE A 576 -24.92 13.98 -10.95
C PHE A 576 -25.33 12.93 -9.91
N ASP A 577 -26.49 13.10 -9.29
CA ASP A 577 -27.06 12.13 -8.34
C ASP A 577 -27.75 10.96 -9.10
N MET A 578 -27.04 10.43 -10.11
CA MET A 578 -27.43 9.24 -10.87
C MET A 578 -26.20 8.38 -11.20
N GLY A 579 -26.39 7.07 -11.24
CA GLY A 579 -25.37 6.10 -11.64
C GLY A 579 -25.97 4.86 -12.29
N SER A 580 -25.26 3.73 -12.22
CA SER A 580 -25.68 2.49 -12.88
C SER A 580 -27.04 1.93 -12.38
N PHE A 581 -27.50 2.34 -11.20
CA PHE A 581 -28.84 2.00 -10.69
C PHE A 581 -29.97 2.76 -11.37
N ASN A 582 -29.71 3.97 -11.85
CA ASN A 582 -30.65 4.77 -12.64
C ASN A 582 -30.65 4.26 -14.09
N GLN A 583 -29.47 3.98 -14.65
CA GLN A 583 -29.30 3.45 -16.00
C GLN A 583 -28.06 2.55 -16.11
N LYS A 584 -28.26 1.26 -16.41
CA LYS A 584 -27.18 0.26 -16.44
C LYS A 584 -26.08 0.57 -17.46
N GLU A 585 -26.43 1.25 -18.54
CA GLU A 585 -25.53 1.59 -19.64
C GLU A 585 -24.52 2.69 -19.28
N LEU A 586 -24.75 3.48 -18.21
CA LEU A 586 -23.85 4.57 -17.81
C LEU A 586 -22.44 4.07 -17.51
N GLU A 587 -22.32 2.95 -16.79
CA GLU A 587 -21.03 2.37 -16.46
C GLU A 587 -20.26 1.94 -17.73
N ILE A 588 -20.96 1.37 -18.71
CA ILE A 588 -20.36 0.98 -20.00
C ILE A 588 -19.92 2.20 -20.79
N ALA A 589 -20.79 3.21 -20.87
CA ALA A 589 -20.50 4.46 -21.57
C ALA A 589 -19.26 5.14 -21.00
N PHE A 590 -19.22 5.33 -19.67
CA PHE A 590 -18.21 6.17 -19.03
C PHE A 590 -16.85 5.49 -18.99
N ASN A 591 -16.82 4.16 -18.82
CA ASN A 591 -15.58 3.40 -18.95
C ASN A 591 -15.09 3.35 -20.41
N TYR A 592 -16.00 3.25 -21.38
CA TYR A 592 -15.64 3.31 -22.80
C TYR A 592 -15.17 4.69 -23.26
N PHE A 593 -15.58 5.79 -22.60
CA PHE A 593 -15.21 7.16 -22.96
C PHE A 593 -13.69 7.34 -23.13
N SER A 594 -12.89 6.63 -22.33
CA SER A 594 -11.42 6.68 -22.45
C SER A 594 -10.89 6.11 -23.79
N TYR A 595 -11.69 5.32 -24.50
CA TYR A 595 -11.41 4.73 -25.81
C TYR A 595 -12.15 5.44 -26.95
N ALA A 596 -13.02 6.40 -26.63
CA ALA A 596 -13.77 7.19 -27.61
C ALA A 596 -12.92 8.38 -28.09
N GLY A 597 -12.95 8.60 -29.41
CA GLY A 597 -12.41 9.82 -30.02
C GLY A 597 -13.51 10.81 -30.35
N THR A 598 -13.14 11.88 -31.06
CA THR A 598 -14.06 12.85 -31.67
C THR A 598 -13.79 12.90 -33.18
N GLU A 599 -14.48 13.80 -33.91
CA GLU A 599 -14.10 14.08 -35.30
C GLU A 599 -12.73 14.74 -35.44
N LYS A 600 -12.26 15.42 -34.39
CA LYS A 600 -11.03 16.22 -34.43
C LYS A 600 -9.82 15.47 -33.87
N TYR A 601 -10.05 14.59 -32.90
CA TYR A 601 -8.99 13.90 -32.18
C TYR A 601 -9.30 12.41 -32.07
N SER A 602 -8.29 11.57 -32.26
CA SER A 602 -8.36 10.18 -31.83
C SER A 602 -8.34 10.08 -30.29
N ALA A 603 -8.71 8.91 -29.75
CA ALA A 603 -8.63 8.67 -28.31
C ALA A 603 -7.17 8.74 -27.79
N GLU A 604 -6.20 8.29 -28.61
CA GLU A 604 -4.77 8.41 -28.30
C GLU A 604 -4.33 9.88 -28.26
N GLU A 605 -4.76 10.69 -29.22
CA GLU A 605 -4.41 12.11 -29.26
C GLU A 605 -4.97 12.88 -28.06
N LEU A 606 -6.22 12.60 -27.67
CA LEU A 606 -6.82 13.17 -26.46
C LEU A 606 -6.03 12.79 -25.20
N ALA A 607 -5.66 11.52 -25.04
CA ALA A 607 -4.87 11.06 -23.90
C ALA A 607 -3.52 11.79 -23.82
N LYS A 608 -2.84 11.95 -24.97
CA LYS A 608 -1.59 12.71 -25.07
C LYS A 608 -1.77 14.18 -24.73
N GLU A 609 -2.81 14.84 -25.24
CA GLU A 609 -3.06 16.26 -25.00
C GLU A 609 -3.34 16.58 -23.53
N TYR A 610 -4.12 15.75 -22.83
CA TYR A 610 -4.31 15.91 -21.39
C TYR A 610 -3.02 15.65 -20.59
N PHE A 611 -2.27 14.61 -20.96
CA PHE A 611 -1.00 14.29 -20.29
C PHE A 611 0.05 15.40 -20.45
N LYS A 612 0.20 15.97 -21.65
CA LYS A 612 1.06 17.15 -21.92
C LYS A 612 0.77 18.32 -20.98
N LYS A 613 -0.49 18.53 -20.65
CA LYS A 613 -0.98 19.62 -19.80
C LYS A 613 -0.84 19.33 -18.31
N GLY A 614 -0.48 18.11 -17.91
CA GLY A 614 -0.53 17.71 -16.51
C GLY A 614 -1.94 17.81 -15.94
N VAL A 615 -2.95 17.48 -16.76
CA VAL A 615 -4.36 17.49 -16.33
C VAL A 615 -4.91 16.08 -16.47
N TYR A 616 -5.56 15.61 -15.43
CA TYR A 616 -6.47 14.48 -15.50
C TYR A 616 -7.84 15.01 -15.91
N ALA A 617 -8.38 14.46 -17.00
CA ALA A 617 -9.75 14.67 -17.42
C ALA A 617 -10.44 13.32 -17.47
N GLY A 618 -11.59 13.20 -16.80
CA GLY A 618 -12.20 11.90 -16.63
C GLY A 618 -13.66 11.95 -16.28
N VAL A 619 -14.29 10.82 -16.52
CA VAL A 619 -15.66 10.53 -16.12
C VAL A 619 -15.64 9.27 -15.26
N SER A 620 -16.45 9.24 -14.22
CA SER A 620 -16.57 8.10 -13.31
C SER A 620 -18.03 7.98 -12.89
N SER A 621 -18.59 6.77 -13.00
CA SER A 621 -19.95 6.48 -12.58
C SER A 621 -19.91 5.36 -11.54
N SER A 622 -20.49 5.61 -10.37
CA SER A 622 -20.77 4.62 -9.34
C SER A 622 -22.18 4.04 -9.57
N ARG A 623 -22.74 3.41 -8.53
CA ARG A 623 -24.11 2.89 -8.57
C ARG A 623 -25.16 3.99 -8.57
N ASP A 624 -24.93 5.05 -7.80
CA ASP A 624 -25.90 6.10 -7.47
C ASP A 624 -25.42 7.51 -7.83
N GLN A 625 -24.14 7.67 -8.22
CA GLN A 625 -23.58 8.99 -8.49
C GLN A 625 -22.60 8.96 -9.66
N THR A 626 -22.52 10.07 -10.38
CA THR A 626 -21.63 10.24 -11.52
C THR A 626 -20.87 11.54 -11.40
N TYR A 627 -19.56 11.47 -11.66
CA TYR A 627 -18.62 12.58 -11.62
C TYR A 627 -17.99 12.74 -13.00
N ILE A 628 -18.01 13.95 -13.54
CA ILE A 628 -17.20 14.30 -14.72
C ILE A 628 -16.38 15.54 -14.34
N GLY A 629 -15.08 15.52 -14.61
CA GLY A 629 -14.25 16.58 -14.06
C GLY A 629 -12.81 16.58 -14.51
N LEU A 630 -12.12 17.61 -14.01
CA LEU A 630 -10.72 17.88 -14.23
C LEU A 630 -9.98 17.95 -12.89
N TYR A 631 -8.74 17.50 -12.91
CA TYR A 631 -7.80 17.69 -11.82
C TYR A 631 -6.40 17.98 -12.37
N GLY A 632 -5.73 19.02 -11.88
CA GLY A 632 -4.37 19.36 -12.33
C GLY A 632 -3.93 20.77 -11.95
N LEU A 633 -2.90 21.28 -12.63
CA LEU A 633 -2.37 22.63 -12.41
C LEU A 633 -3.36 23.70 -12.89
N ASP A 634 -3.67 24.69 -12.04
CA ASP A 634 -4.64 25.76 -12.34
C ASP A 634 -4.37 26.48 -13.67
N LYS A 635 -3.09 26.68 -14.01
CA LYS A 635 -2.66 27.36 -15.24
C LYS A 635 -3.12 26.66 -16.53
N GLU A 636 -3.40 25.36 -16.48
CA GLU A 636 -3.84 24.57 -17.63
C GLU A 636 -5.34 24.25 -17.62
N ILE A 637 -6.05 24.49 -16.50
CA ILE A 637 -7.46 24.11 -16.32
C ILE A 637 -8.37 24.78 -17.34
N ASP A 638 -8.17 26.07 -17.64
CA ASP A 638 -9.04 26.81 -18.56
C ASP A 638 -9.11 26.16 -19.95
N LYS A 639 -7.95 25.82 -20.52
CA LYS A 639 -7.85 25.17 -21.83
C LYS A 639 -8.27 23.71 -21.77
N ALA A 640 -7.97 23.02 -20.66
CA ALA A 640 -8.38 21.64 -20.48
C ALA A 640 -9.91 21.51 -20.36
N LEU A 641 -10.58 22.48 -19.73
CA LEU A 641 -12.04 22.54 -19.63
C LEU A 641 -12.70 22.76 -20.98
N GLU A 642 -12.19 23.70 -21.79
CA GLU A 642 -12.66 23.89 -23.17
C GLU A 642 -12.57 22.59 -23.97
N LEU A 643 -11.41 21.92 -23.96
CA LEU A 643 -11.21 20.65 -24.65
C LEU A 643 -12.10 19.53 -24.09
N PHE A 644 -12.26 19.45 -22.76
CA PHE A 644 -13.04 18.39 -22.11
C PHE A 644 -14.53 18.51 -22.37
N ILE A 645 -15.09 19.72 -22.34
CA ILE A 645 -16.50 19.93 -22.68
C ILE A 645 -16.75 19.69 -24.18
N GLU A 646 -15.83 20.09 -25.06
CA GLU A 646 -15.89 19.74 -26.49
C GLU A 646 -15.87 18.21 -26.67
N ASN A 647 -14.94 17.53 -26.02
CA ASN A 647 -14.79 16.08 -26.07
C ASN A 647 -16.06 15.35 -25.58
N ILE A 648 -16.60 15.73 -24.41
CA ILE A 648 -17.85 15.18 -23.89
C ILE A 648 -19.00 15.33 -24.89
N LYS A 649 -19.13 16.48 -25.56
CA LYS A 649 -20.26 16.76 -26.48
C LYS A 649 -20.14 16.11 -27.85
N THR A 650 -18.92 15.75 -28.26
CA THR A 650 -18.62 15.32 -29.63
C THR A 650 -17.99 13.93 -29.69
N ALA A 651 -17.98 13.21 -28.56
CA ALA A 651 -17.48 11.86 -28.49
C ALA A 651 -18.26 10.97 -29.46
N LYS A 652 -17.53 10.08 -30.13
CA LYS A 652 -18.08 9.09 -31.06
C LYS A 652 -17.58 7.69 -30.75
N VAL A 653 -18.40 6.71 -31.09
CA VAL A 653 -18.04 5.30 -30.98
C VAL A 653 -17.25 4.89 -32.21
N ASP A 654 -16.12 4.24 -31.97
CA ASP A 654 -15.47 3.42 -32.98
C ASP A 654 -15.95 1.98 -32.81
N ALA A 655 -16.59 1.42 -33.84
CA ALA A 655 -17.29 0.14 -33.75
C ALA A 655 -16.34 -1.03 -33.42
N GLU A 656 -15.13 -1.02 -33.97
CA GLU A 656 -14.13 -2.06 -33.71
C GLU A 656 -13.60 -1.98 -32.27
N SER A 657 -13.22 -0.78 -31.84
CA SER A 657 -12.80 -0.47 -30.47
C SER A 657 -13.87 -0.85 -29.45
N PHE A 658 -15.14 -0.52 -29.74
CA PHE A 658 -16.26 -0.86 -28.87
C PHE A 658 -16.49 -2.37 -28.76
N ALA A 659 -16.46 -3.09 -29.88
CA ALA A 659 -16.54 -4.55 -29.87
C ALA A 659 -15.43 -5.18 -29.02
N LYS A 660 -14.18 -4.73 -29.19
CA LYS A 660 -13.06 -5.16 -28.34
C LYS A 660 -13.29 -4.81 -26.87
N TYR A 661 -13.92 -3.68 -26.58
CA TYR A 661 -14.17 -3.24 -25.21
C TYR A 661 -15.21 -4.13 -24.52
N ILE A 662 -16.26 -4.51 -25.26
CA ILE A 662 -17.23 -5.52 -24.82
C ILE A 662 -16.55 -6.87 -24.54
N ASP A 663 -15.64 -7.31 -25.41
CA ASP A 663 -14.90 -8.56 -25.18
C ASP A 663 -13.96 -8.48 -23.96
N LYS A 664 -13.32 -7.33 -23.71
CA LYS A 664 -12.56 -7.09 -22.48
C LYS A 664 -13.44 -7.22 -21.24
N ILE A 665 -14.66 -6.67 -21.25
CA ILE A 665 -15.61 -6.82 -20.13
C ILE A 665 -15.94 -8.30 -19.89
N LYS A 666 -16.24 -9.06 -20.95
CA LYS A 666 -16.55 -10.49 -20.83
C LYS A 666 -15.36 -11.28 -20.27
N LYS A 667 -14.14 -11.00 -20.74
CA LYS A 667 -12.92 -11.61 -20.21
C LYS A 667 -12.69 -11.24 -18.75
N GLN A 668 -12.86 -9.98 -18.36
CA GLN A 668 -12.75 -9.56 -16.96
C GLN A 668 -13.79 -10.29 -16.09
N ARG A 669 -15.02 -10.47 -16.57
CA ARG A 669 -16.06 -11.26 -15.88
C ARG A 669 -15.66 -12.73 -15.73
N ALA A 670 -15.01 -13.32 -16.74
CA ALA A 670 -14.48 -14.68 -16.64
C ALA A 670 -13.36 -14.76 -15.59
N ASN A 671 -12.42 -13.81 -15.61
CA ASN A 671 -11.35 -13.72 -14.61
C ASN A 671 -11.88 -13.50 -13.19
N ASN A 672 -12.92 -12.69 -13.02
CA ASN A 672 -13.55 -12.45 -11.71
C ASN A 672 -14.17 -13.73 -11.11
N LYS A 673 -14.53 -14.73 -11.93
CA LYS A 673 -14.97 -16.06 -11.43
C LYS A 673 -13.82 -16.88 -10.84
N LEU A 674 -12.57 -16.45 -11.04
CA LEU A 674 -11.35 -17.05 -10.49
C LEU A 674 -10.79 -16.24 -9.31
N SER A 675 -11.44 -15.13 -8.93
CA SER A 675 -11.03 -14.27 -7.82
C SER A 675 -11.82 -14.62 -6.57
N LYS A 676 -11.11 -15.00 -5.50
CA LYS A 676 -11.68 -15.21 -4.16
C LYS A 676 -12.48 -13.99 -3.70
N GLN A 677 -11.93 -12.79 -3.88
CA GLN A 677 -12.53 -11.52 -3.45
C GLN A 677 -13.84 -11.24 -4.20
N SER A 678 -13.85 -11.41 -5.53
CA SER A 678 -15.08 -11.23 -6.33
C SER A 678 -16.16 -12.23 -5.96
N ILE A 679 -15.81 -13.50 -5.78
CA ILE A 679 -16.75 -14.55 -5.37
C ILE A 679 -17.37 -14.22 -4.01
N GLN A 680 -16.53 -13.86 -3.02
CA GLN A 680 -16.99 -13.53 -1.67
C GLN A 680 -17.91 -12.28 -1.68
N GLY A 681 -17.53 -11.23 -2.39
CA GLY A 681 -18.36 -10.01 -2.51
C GLY A 681 -19.73 -10.28 -3.12
N ASN A 682 -19.78 -11.11 -4.18
CA ASN A 682 -21.04 -11.50 -4.82
C ASN A 682 -21.91 -12.37 -3.91
N LEU A 683 -21.30 -13.29 -3.14
CA LEU A 683 -22.02 -14.08 -2.16
C LEU A 683 -22.63 -13.20 -1.06
N ILE A 684 -21.88 -12.25 -0.53
CA ILE A 684 -22.39 -11.29 0.48
C ILE A 684 -23.59 -10.52 -0.08
N SER A 685 -23.49 -10.00 -1.32
CA SER A 685 -24.61 -9.31 -1.96
C SER A 685 -25.84 -10.21 -2.13
N PHE A 686 -25.64 -11.48 -2.52
CA PHE A 686 -26.73 -12.44 -2.61
C PHE A 686 -27.37 -12.73 -1.24
N VAL A 687 -26.58 -12.85 -0.17
CA VAL A 687 -27.11 -13.05 1.18
C VAL A 687 -27.92 -11.85 1.66
N GLN A 688 -27.46 -10.63 1.37
CA GLN A 688 -28.13 -9.39 1.80
C GLN A 688 -29.44 -9.09 1.06
N TYR A 689 -29.54 -9.42 -0.22
CA TYR A 689 -30.64 -8.97 -1.08
C TYR A 689 -31.38 -10.11 -1.81
N GLY A 690 -30.83 -11.32 -1.85
CA GLY A 690 -31.39 -12.45 -2.59
C GLY A 690 -31.04 -12.42 -4.08
N LYS A 691 -31.96 -12.93 -4.91
CA LYS A 691 -31.75 -13.04 -6.38
C LYS A 691 -31.73 -11.69 -7.10
N ASP A 692 -32.53 -10.72 -6.62
CA ASP A 692 -32.54 -9.34 -7.14
C ASP A 692 -31.60 -8.51 -6.27
N ASN A 693 -30.33 -8.42 -6.66
CA ASN A 693 -29.29 -7.79 -5.84
C ASN A 693 -28.38 -6.85 -6.65
N PRO A 694 -27.71 -5.89 -5.98
CA PRO A 694 -26.77 -4.96 -6.60
C PRO A 694 -25.68 -5.58 -7.47
N ALA A 695 -25.11 -6.73 -7.07
CA ALA A 695 -24.02 -7.36 -7.82
C ALA A 695 -24.49 -7.99 -9.14
N MET A 696 -25.77 -8.39 -9.21
CA MET A 696 -26.39 -8.94 -10.41
C MET A 696 -27.06 -7.88 -11.29
N TYR A 697 -27.18 -6.64 -10.81
CA TYR A 697 -27.78 -5.54 -11.56
C TYR A 697 -26.79 -4.89 -12.53
N GLN A 698 -26.48 -5.63 -13.60
CA GLN A 698 -25.62 -5.20 -14.70
C GLN A 698 -26.18 -5.76 -16.01
N LEU A 699 -25.66 -5.31 -17.15
CA LEU A 699 -25.99 -5.89 -18.45
C LEU A 699 -25.42 -7.31 -18.55
N THR A 700 -26.22 -8.27 -18.98
CA THR A 700 -25.79 -9.63 -19.32
C THR A 700 -24.85 -9.61 -20.52
N ASN A 701 -24.13 -10.71 -20.77
CA ASN A 701 -23.26 -10.80 -21.96
C ASN A 701 -24.07 -10.67 -23.26
N GLU A 702 -25.28 -11.23 -23.30
CA GLU A 702 -26.19 -11.11 -24.45
C GLU A 702 -26.68 -9.66 -24.66
N GLU A 703 -27.01 -8.94 -23.57
CA GLU A 703 -27.35 -7.52 -23.66
C GLU A 703 -26.15 -6.67 -24.10
N LEU A 704 -24.92 -7.01 -23.67
CA LEU A 704 -23.70 -6.33 -24.12
C LEU A 704 -23.44 -6.56 -25.61
N ASP A 705 -23.69 -7.78 -26.12
CA ASP A 705 -23.54 -8.12 -27.54
C ASP A 705 -24.49 -7.36 -28.46
N ASN A 706 -25.65 -6.96 -27.94
CA ASN A 706 -26.69 -6.26 -28.68
C ASN A 706 -26.86 -4.80 -28.22
N LEU A 707 -25.85 -4.24 -27.56
CA LEU A 707 -25.94 -2.91 -26.97
C LEU A 707 -25.98 -1.83 -28.07
N ASP A 708 -26.96 -0.94 -27.99
CA ASP A 708 -27.11 0.19 -28.90
C ASP A 708 -25.99 1.23 -28.64
N THR A 709 -25.04 1.33 -29.56
CA THR A 709 -23.90 2.24 -29.46
C THR A 709 -24.32 3.71 -29.49
N ASP A 710 -25.40 4.05 -30.19
CA ASP A 710 -25.91 5.43 -30.25
C ASP A 710 -26.50 5.83 -28.89
N LYS A 711 -27.16 4.90 -28.21
CA LYS A 711 -27.60 5.09 -26.83
C LYS A 711 -26.41 5.29 -25.89
N VAL A 712 -25.39 4.44 -25.96
CA VAL A 712 -24.21 4.49 -25.08
C VAL A 712 -23.49 5.83 -25.20
N ILE A 713 -23.18 6.28 -26.41
CA ILE A 713 -22.50 7.56 -26.62
C ILE A 713 -23.41 8.75 -26.34
N GLY A 714 -24.71 8.60 -26.58
CA GLY A 714 -25.72 9.59 -26.22
C GLY A 714 -25.77 9.88 -24.72
N LEU A 715 -25.43 8.92 -23.86
CA LEU A 715 -25.32 9.15 -22.41
C LEU A 715 -24.18 10.08 -22.06
N ILE A 716 -23.06 10.01 -22.78
CA ILE A 716 -21.90 10.89 -22.59
C ILE A 716 -22.23 12.27 -23.17
N ASN A 717 -22.64 12.31 -24.44
CA ASN A 717 -22.88 13.56 -25.18
C ASN A 717 -23.95 14.44 -24.54
N ASN A 718 -24.92 13.84 -23.85
CA ASN A 718 -26.03 14.55 -23.23
C ASN A 718 -25.99 14.55 -21.69
N ILE A 719 -24.90 14.08 -21.05
CA ILE A 719 -24.86 14.01 -19.58
C ILE A 719 -25.12 15.38 -18.94
N LEU A 720 -24.51 16.43 -19.50
CA LEU A 720 -24.65 17.82 -19.07
C LEU A 720 -26.05 18.42 -19.31
N GLU A 721 -26.99 17.68 -19.91
CA GLU A 721 -28.39 18.08 -20.02
C GLU A 721 -29.24 17.61 -18.84
N TYR A 722 -28.73 16.74 -17.96
CA TYR A 722 -29.43 16.29 -16.74
C TYR A 722 -29.21 17.25 -15.57
N GLU A 723 -30.10 17.22 -14.57
CA GLU A 723 -29.91 17.91 -13.30
C GLU A 723 -28.57 17.53 -12.64
N HIS A 724 -27.79 18.53 -12.21
CA HIS A 724 -26.47 18.33 -11.62
C HIS A 724 -26.01 19.56 -10.84
N LYS A 725 -24.85 19.41 -10.19
CA LYS A 725 -24.14 20.46 -9.45
C LYS A 725 -22.73 20.61 -9.98
N VAL A 726 -22.13 21.76 -9.76
CA VAL A 726 -20.71 21.99 -10.01
C VAL A 726 -19.99 22.21 -8.69
N PHE A 727 -18.83 21.58 -8.52
CA PHE A 727 -17.95 21.79 -7.37
C PHE A 727 -16.57 22.20 -7.86
N TYR A 728 -16.09 23.36 -7.39
CA TYR A 728 -14.76 23.88 -7.67
C TYR A 728 -13.92 23.97 -6.40
N PHE A 729 -12.73 23.40 -6.44
CA PHE A 729 -11.66 23.62 -5.48
C PHE A 729 -10.39 24.01 -6.22
N GLY A 730 -9.89 25.23 -6.03
CA GLY A 730 -8.69 25.69 -6.74
C GLY A 730 -8.29 27.13 -6.40
N PRO A 731 -7.18 27.64 -6.95
CA PRO A 731 -6.61 28.94 -6.56
C PRO A 731 -7.46 30.15 -6.96
N LYS A 732 -8.16 30.07 -8.10
CA LYS A 732 -9.00 31.17 -8.61
C LYS A 732 -10.11 31.54 -7.62
N GLU A 733 -10.32 32.85 -7.45
CA GLU A 733 -11.43 33.43 -6.69
C GLU A 733 -12.81 32.98 -7.18
N PHE A 734 -13.82 33.06 -6.32
CA PHE A 734 -15.20 32.60 -6.59
C PHE A 734 -15.75 33.10 -7.94
N THR A 735 -15.71 34.42 -8.17
CA THR A 735 -16.23 35.02 -9.41
C THR A 735 -15.43 34.59 -10.64
N ALA A 736 -14.10 34.45 -10.51
CA ALA A 736 -13.23 34.09 -11.62
C ALA A 736 -13.44 32.61 -12.03
N SER A 737 -13.46 31.70 -11.06
CA SER A 737 -13.72 30.27 -11.27
C SER A 737 -15.12 30.03 -11.85
N LYS A 738 -16.14 30.70 -11.30
CA LYS A 738 -17.51 30.64 -11.83
C LYS A 738 -17.61 31.15 -13.27
N ASN A 739 -16.95 32.26 -13.60
CA ASN A 739 -16.93 32.81 -14.95
C ASN A 739 -16.23 31.88 -15.95
N LEU A 740 -15.14 31.21 -15.51
CA LEU A 740 -14.48 30.18 -16.30
C LEU A 740 -15.47 29.08 -16.70
N VAL A 741 -16.20 28.51 -15.72
CA VAL A 741 -17.18 27.46 -16.01
C VAL A 741 -18.29 28.00 -16.93
N SER A 742 -18.85 29.17 -16.61
CA SER A 742 -19.94 29.79 -17.36
C SER A 742 -19.59 30.05 -18.84
N LYS A 743 -18.32 30.39 -19.12
CA LYS A 743 -17.81 30.65 -20.49
C LYS A 743 -17.88 29.41 -21.38
N VAL A 744 -17.55 28.24 -20.82
CA VAL A 744 -17.46 26.97 -21.56
C VAL A 744 -18.77 26.19 -21.48
N TYR A 745 -19.52 26.40 -20.39
CA TYR A 745 -20.74 25.69 -20.09
C TYR A 745 -21.73 26.61 -19.36
N THR A 746 -22.87 26.85 -19.99
CA THR A 746 -24.08 27.35 -19.34
C THR A 746 -25.22 26.49 -19.88
N SER A 747 -26.06 25.94 -19.01
CA SER A 747 -27.29 25.31 -19.48
C SER A 747 -28.24 26.40 -19.98
N ASN A 748 -28.41 26.51 -21.29
CA ASN A 748 -29.39 27.42 -21.90
C ASN A 748 -30.79 26.77 -22.04
N LYS A 749 -30.97 25.58 -21.46
CA LYS A 749 -32.20 24.78 -21.50
C LYS A 749 -32.60 24.37 -20.08
N GLU A 750 -33.89 24.12 -19.89
CA GLU A 750 -34.37 23.40 -18.70
C GLU A 750 -33.68 22.03 -18.63
N LEU A 751 -33.09 21.72 -17.48
CA LEU A 751 -32.37 20.46 -17.25
C LEU A 751 -33.37 19.31 -17.21
N LYS A 752 -32.96 18.15 -17.75
CA LYS A 752 -33.75 16.92 -17.69
C LYS A 752 -33.72 16.36 -16.26
N PRO A 753 -34.86 15.93 -15.73
CA PRO A 753 -34.89 15.25 -14.44
C PRO A 753 -34.08 13.96 -14.51
N LEU A 754 -33.52 13.56 -13.36
CA LEU A 754 -32.78 12.31 -13.23
C LEU A 754 -33.71 11.09 -13.40
N PRO A 755 -33.27 10.02 -14.09
CA PRO A 755 -34.05 8.79 -14.18
C PRO A 755 -34.26 8.15 -12.81
N GLU A 756 -35.39 7.45 -12.62
CA GLU A 756 -35.66 6.75 -11.36
C GLU A 756 -34.60 5.69 -11.04
N GLU A 757 -34.15 5.67 -9.79
CA GLU A 757 -33.17 4.71 -9.30
C GLU A 757 -33.80 3.34 -9.01
N LYS A 758 -33.15 2.25 -9.45
CA LYS A 758 -33.49 0.89 -9.01
C LYS A 758 -33.10 0.68 -7.55
N LYS A 759 -34.11 0.54 -6.68
CA LYS A 759 -33.93 0.19 -5.26
C LYS A 759 -33.89 -1.33 -5.04
N PHE A 760 -33.03 -1.77 -4.13
CA PHE A 760 -32.92 -3.17 -3.70
C PHE A 760 -33.37 -3.34 -2.25
N ILE A 761 -34.14 -4.39 -1.98
CA ILE A 761 -34.67 -4.66 -0.64
C ILE A 761 -33.69 -5.54 0.13
N GLN A 762 -33.21 -5.05 1.27
CA GLN A 762 -32.40 -5.85 2.19
C GLN A 762 -33.28 -6.89 2.90
N LEU A 763 -32.98 -8.16 2.67
CA LEU A 763 -33.69 -9.28 3.29
C LEU A 763 -33.28 -9.45 4.75
N ASP A 764 -34.19 -9.96 5.57
CA ASP A 764 -33.84 -10.37 6.93
C ASP A 764 -32.90 -11.57 6.91
N THR A 765 -31.84 -11.50 7.70
CA THR A 765 -30.92 -12.63 7.86
C THR A 765 -31.63 -13.76 8.61
N SER A 766 -31.43 -14.99 8.14
CA SER A 766 -31.98 -16.20 8.75
C SER A 766 -30.83 -17.13 9.15
N ASN A 767 -31.11 -18.16 9.95
CA ASN A 767 -30.13 -19.18 10.34
C ASN A 767 -29.79 -20.12 9.15
N LYS A 768 -29.29 -19.56 8.06
CA LYS A 768 -28.88 -20.27 6.84
C LYS A 768 -27.37 -20.16 6.67
N VAL A 769 -26.77 -21.25 6.23
CA VAL A 769 -25.37 -21.31 5.84
C VAL A 769 -25.30 -21.39 4.32
N TYR A 770 -24.50 -20.52 3.71
CA TYR A 770 -24.27 -20.48 2.27
C TYR A 770 -22.84 -20.92 1.99
N PHE A 771 -22.66 -21.74 0.95
CA PHE A 771 -21.37 -22.29 0.56
C PHE A 771 -21.02 -21.86 -0.86
N THR A 772 -19.76 -21.49 -1.05
CA THR A 772 -19.14 -21.32 -2.37
C THR A 772 -17.76 -21.98 -2.33
N ASN A 773 -17.37 -22.60 -3.45
CA ASN A 773 -16.09 -23.28 -3.54
C ASN A 773 -15.02 -22.32 -4.06
N TYR A 774 -13.81 -22.45 -3.54
CA TYR A 774 -12.60 -21.80 -4.05
C TYR A 774 -11.40 -22.66 -3.68
N ASP A 775 -10.45 -22.81 -4.60
CA ASP A 775 -9.25 -23.62 -4.38
C ASP A 775 -8.24 -22.84 -3.50
N MET A 776 -8.12 -23.23 -2.23
CA MET A 776 -7.22 -22.59 -1.25
C MET A 776 -6.95 -23.55 -0.07
N VAL A 777 -5.85 -23.29 0.64
CA VAL A 777 -5.41 -24.13 1.79
C VAL A 777 -6.14 -23.82 3.11
N GLN A 778 -7.12 -22.91 3.09
CA GLN A 778 -7.86 -22.42 4.26
C GLN A 778 -9.37 -22.44 4.03
N CYS A 779 -10.14 -22.27 5.11
CA CYS A 779 -11.55 -21.88 5.07
C CYS A 779 -11.70 -20.40 5.46
N SER A 780 -12.56 -19.68 4.74
CA SER A 780 -13.00 -18.34 5.14
C SER A 780 -14.50 -18.40 5.43
N VAL A 781 -14.88 -17.96 6.63
CA VAL A 781 -16.27 -17.95 7.07
C VAL A 781 -16.66 -16.55 7.50
N MET A 782 -17.83 -16.11 7.05
CA MET A 782 -18.42 -14.84 7.45
C MET A 782 -19.81 -15.08 8.03
N LEU A 783 -19.99 -14.68 9.28
CA LEU A 783 -21.29 -14.44 9.89
C LEU A 783 -21.77 -13.06 9.48
N LEU A 784 -23.00 -13.01 8.98
CA LEU A 784 -23.66 -11.78 8.58
C LEU A 784 -25.07 -11.75 9.18
N ALA A 785 -25.32 -10.79 10.07
CA ALA A 785 -26.62 -10.60 10.69
C ALA A 785 -27.11 -9.17 10.44
N LYS A 786 -28.30 -9.02 9.86
CA LYS A 786 -28.94 -7.72 9.62
C LYS A 786 -29.45 -7.17 10.94
N ASP A 787 -29.14 -5.91 11.19
CA ASP A 787 -29.61 -5.14 12.33
C ASP A 787 -30.60 -4.04 11.85
N LYS A 788 -30.93 -3.08 12.71
CA LYS A 788 -31.84 -1.97 12.41
C LYS A 788 -31.31 -1.10 11.26
N LYS A 789 -32.23 -0.35 10.66
CA LYS A 789 -31.90 0.76 9.75
C LYS A 789 -30.96 1.77 10.43
N TYR A 790 -30.22 2.51 9.60
CA TYR A 790 -29.36 3.59 10.04
C TYR A 790 -30.05 4.46 11.10
N ASN A 791 -29.36 4.70 12.21
CA ASN A 791 -29.74 5.66 13.23
C ASN A 791 -28.52 6.48 13.66
N GLU A 792 -28.60 7.81 13.55
CA GLU A 792 -27.50 8.69 13.94
C GLU A 792 -27.15 8.59 15.44
N GLU A 793 -28.13 8.29 16.29
CA GLU A 793 -27.93 8.13 17.74
C GLU A 793 -27.03 6.92 18.05
N TYR A 794 -27.08 5.87 17.22
CA TYR A 794 -26.29 4.65 17.42
C TYR A 794 -24.86 4.78 16.90
N TYR A 795 -24.62 5.74 16.00
CA TYR A 795 -23.34 5.94 15.35
C TYR A 795 -22.13 5.97 16.30
N PRO A 796 -22.12 6.77 17.41
CA PRO A 796 -20.99 6.77 18.34
C PRO A 796 -20.80 5.42 19.05
N TYR A 797 -21.88 4.74 19.43
CA TYR A 797 -21.82 3.44 20.11
C TYR A 797 -21.29 2.33 19.19
N LEU A 798 -21.74 2.31 17.93
CA LEU A 798 -21.25 1.36 16.92
C LEU A 798 -19.77 1.59 16.60
N ARG A 799 -19.34 2.86 16.52
CA ARG A 799 -17.91 3.19 16.38
C ARG A 799 -17.11 2.69 17.57
N MET A 800 -17.57 2.98 18.79
CA MET A 800 -16.90 2.51 20.01
C MET A 800 -16.82 0.98 20.06
N PHE A 801 -17.90 0.27 19.71
CA PHE A 801 -17.89 -1.19 19.58
C PHE A 801 -16.85 -1.66 18.56
N ASN A 802 -16.84 -1.06 17.36
CA ASN A 802 -15.95 -1.48 16.29
C ASN A 802 -14.48 -1.30 16.67
N GLU A 803 -14.13 -0.18 17.33
CA GLU A 803 -12.76 0.10 17.78
C GLU A 803 -12.33 -0.80 18.95
N PHE A 804 -13.19 -0.99 19.95
CA PHE A 804 -12.83 -1.76 21.15
C PHE A 804 -12.90 -3.27 20.93
N TYR A 805 -13.96 -3.74 20.29
CA TYR A 805 -14.31 -5.15 20.24
C TYR A 805 -13.94 -5.81 18.92
N GLY A 806 -13.96 -5.04 17.83
CA GLY A 806 -14.26 -5.59 16.53
C GLY A 806 -13.18 -5.58 15.47
N ILE A 807 -12.37 -4.53 15.42
CA ILE A 807 -11.45 -4.23 14.33
C ILE A 807 -10.04 -3.99 14.87
N GLY A 808 -9.03 -4.45 14.13
CA GLY A 808 -7.62 -4.21 14.46
C GLY A 808 -7.04 -5.24 15.43
N MET A 809 -5.72 -5.18 15.59
CA MET A 809 -4.96 -6.18 16.33
C MET A 809 -5.19 -6.17 17.85
N SER A 810 -5.79 -5.09 18.39
CA SER A 810 -6.16 -4.94 19.80
C SER A 810 -7.63 -5.30 20.08
N SER A 811 -8.43 -5.61 19.06
CA SER A 811 -9.82 -6.00 19.26
C SER A 811 -9.95 -7.29 20.08
N VAL A 812 -10.93 -7.35 20.99
CA VAL A 812 -11.18 -8.54 21.83
C VAL A 812 -11.33 -9.81 20.99
N VAL A 813 -12.04 -9.74 19.87
CA VAL A 813 -12.22 -10.89 18.96
C VAL A 813 -10.89 -11.39 18.41
N THR A 814 -10.00 -10.50 17.97
CA THR A 814 -8.65 -10.91 17.53
C THR A 814 -7.86 -11.49 18.69
N GLN A 815 -7.86 -10.86 19.86
CA GLN A 815 -7.10 -11.32 21.02
C GLN A 815 -7.51 -12.73 21.46
N GLU A 816 -8.80 -13.02 21.48
CA GLU A 816 -9.29 -14.32 21.94
C GLU A 816 -9.08 -15.42 20.91
N LEU A 817 -9.52 -15.19 19.67
CA LEU A 817 -9.51 -16.26 18.67
C LEU A 817 -8.10 -16.50 18.11
N ARG A 818 -7.29 -15.45 17.93
CA ARG A 818 -5.94 -15.54 17.36
C ARG A 818 -4.90 -15.66 18.46
N GLU A 819 -4.78 -14.67 19.34
CA GLU A 819 -3.61 -14.57 20.26
C GLU A 819 -3.67 -15.57 21.42
N SER A 820 -4.85 -15.83 22.01
CA SER A 820 -4.99 -16.77 23.13
C SER A 820 -5.21 -18.21 22.65
N LYS A 821 -6.11 -18.42 21.68
CA LYS A 821 -6.57 -19.76 21.28
C LYS A 821 -5.88 -20.33 20.04
N GLY A 822 -5.19 -19.52 19.23
CA GLY A 822 -4.54 -20.00 18.00
C GLY A 822 -5.51 -20.64 16.98
N LEU A 823 -6.80 -20.28 17.04
CA LEU A 823 -7.86 -20.93 16.25
C LEU A 823 -7.99 -20.35 14.85
N VAL A 824 -7.60 -19.09 14.65
CA VAL A 824 -7.81 -18.35 13.41
C VAL A 824 -6.54 -17.60 13.01
N TYR A 825 -6.37 -17.43 11.70
CA TYR A 825 -5.36 -16.53 11.14
C TYR A 825 -5.75 -15.07 11.36
N SER A 826 -6.98 -14.74 10.96
CA SER A 826 -7.58 -13.44 11.13
C SER A 826 -9.01 -13.61 11.64
N ALA A 827 -9.39 -12.71 12.54
CA ALA A 827 -10.76 -12.56 12.97
C ALA A 827 -11.09 -11.08 13.14
N TYR A 828 -12.34 -10.74 12.87
CA TYR A 828 -12.89 -9.42 13.19
C TYR A 828 -14.39 -9.56 13.36
N ALA A 829 -14.99 -8.65 14.11
CA ALA A 829 -16.44 -8.57 14.27
C ALA A 829 -16.89 -7.12 14.44
N TYR A 830 -17.58 -6.54 13.45
CA TYR A 830 -17.96 -5.13 13.50
C TYR A 830 -19.40 -4.93 13.05
N PHE A 831 -20.01 -3.82 13.47
CA PHE A 831 -21.24 -3.32 12.90
C PHE A 831 -20.93 -2.45 11.68
N SER A 832 -21.41 -2.84 10.51
CA SER A 832 -21.34 -2.01 9.32
C SER A 832 -22.20 -0.76 9.51
N ILE A 833 -21.67 0.39 9.12
CA ILE A 833 -22.43 1.64 9.11
C ILE A 833 -22.76 1.98 7.65
N PRO A 834 -24.03 1.93 7.24
CA PRO A 834 -24.39 2.22 5.86
C PRO A 834 -24.19 3.72 5.55
N SER A 835 -23.85 4.02 4.29
CA SER A 835 -23.77 5.39 3.78
C SER A 835 -25.13 6.04 3.50
N ASP A 836 -26.21 5.24 3.51
CA ASP A 836 -27.58 5.64 3.19
C ASP A 836 -28.48 5.37 4.40
N ARG A 837 -29.31 6.36 4.75
CA ARG A 837 -30.23 6.33 5.89
C ARG A 837 -31.31 5.25 5.77
N ASP A 838 -31.63 4.83 4.56
CA ASP A 838 -32.64 3.79 4.32
C ASP A 838 -32.11 2.36 4.46
N LYS A 839 -30.78 2.20 4.55
CA LYS A 839 -30.11 0.90 4.65
C LYS A 839 -29.89 0.50 6.11
N SER A 840 -29.73 -0.80 6.31
CA SER A 840 -29.55 -1.44 7.61
C SER A 840 -28.08 -1.52 8.00
N HIS A 841 -27.82 -1.42 9.30
CA HIS A 841 -26.60 -1.93 9.91
C HIS A 841 -26.54 -3.46 9.75
N TYR A 842 -25.34 -4.00 9.78
CA TYR A 842 -25.10 -5.45 9.81
C TYR A 842 -24.02 -5.74 10.83
N LEU A 843 -24.21 -6.72 11.70
CA LEU A 843 -23.11 -7.37 12.38
C LEU A 843 -22.39 -8.28 11.36
N VAL A 844 -21.14 -7.95 11.08
CA VAL A 844 -20.24 -8.71 10.22
C VAL A 844 -19.17 -9.31 11.11
N ALA A 845 -19.10 -10.62 11.20
CA ALA A 845 -17.98 -11.29 11.86
C ALA A 845 -17.34 -12.29 10.92
N SER A 846 -16.02 -12.19 10.73
CA SER A 846 -15.29 -13.03 9.78
C SER A 846 -14.15 -13.73 10.46
N ILE A 847 -13.90 -14.97 10.04
CA ILE A 847 -12.71 -15.74 10.41
C ILE A 847 -12.07 -16.33 9.16
N ALA A 848 -10.75 -16.35 9.13
CA ALA A 848 -9.98 -17.23 8.27
C ALA A 848 -9.29 -18.28 9.14
N THR A 849 -9.52 -19.56 8.86
CA THR A 849 -9.01 -20.66 9.68
C THR A 849 -8.74 -21.89 8.81
N GLN A 850 -8.07 -22.88 9.38
CA GLN A 850 -7.82 -24.14 8.69
C GLN A 850 -9.10 -25.00 8.64
N PRO A 851 -9.26 -25.87 7.62
CA PRO A 851 -10.44 -26.71 7.49
C PRO A 851 -10.72 -27.61 8.71
N ASP A 852 -9.69 -28.10 9.39
CA ASP A 852 -9.79 -28.96 10.58
C ASP A 852 -10.18 -28.18 11.85
N LYS A 853 -9.78 -26.91 11.96
CA LYS A 853 -10.09 -26.03 13.11
C LYS A 853 -11.46 -25.33 13.01
N ILE A 854 -12.15 -25.44 11.88
CA ILE A 854 -13.35 -24.64 11.59
C ILE A 854 -14.46 -24.78 12.65
N GLY A 855 -14.66 -25.98 13.20
CA GLY A 855 -15.69 -26.23 14.22
C GLY A 855 -15.41 -25.47 15.53
N ASP A 856 -14.17 -25.55 16.02
CA ASP A 856 -13.76 -24.87 17.24
C ASP A 856 -13.68 -23.36 17.05
N ALA A 857 -13.18 -22.90 15.90
CA ALA A 857 -13.11 -21.48 15.56
C ALA A 857 -14.51 -20.84 15.51
N LEU A 858 -15.49 -21.50 14.88
CA LEU A 858 -16.87 -21.01 14.83
C LEU A 858 -17.53 -21.00 16.21
N LYS A 859 -17.30 -22.04 17.03
CA LYS A 859 -17.83 -22.10 18.39
C LYS A 859 -17.24 -20.98 19.26
N ALA A 860 -15.94 -20.73 19.15
CA ALA A 860 -15.27 -19.62 19.82
C ALA A 860 -15.83 -18.27 19.37
N GLN A 861 -15.88 -18.02 18.05
CA GLN A 861 -16.40 -16.77 17.49
C GLN A 861 -17.83 -16.47 17.97
N TYR A 862 -18.71 -17.47 17.92
CA TYR A 862 -20.09 -17.31 18.35
C TYR A 862 -20.20 -17.09 19.86
N GLY A 863 -19.36 -17.77 20.66
CA GLY A 863 -19.25 -17.55 22.10
C GLY A 863 -18.90 -16.11 22.44
N GLU A 864 -17.81 -15.60 21.87
CA GLU A 864 -17.36 -14.22 22.10
C GLU A 864 -18.45 -13.20 21.70
N ILE A 865 -19.03 -13.33 20.51
CA ILE A 865 -20.09 -12.40 20.05
C ILE A 865 -21.29 -12.41 21.01
N LYS A 866 -21.66 -13.59 21.54
CA LYS A 866 -22.79 -13.74 22.45
C LYS A 866 -22.52 -13.14 23.82
N GLU A 867 -21.31 -13.27 24.37
CA GLU A 867 -20.95 -12.67 25.65
C GLU A 867 -21.10 -11.15 25.61
N VAL A 868 -20.64 -10.50 24.54
CA VAL A 868 -20.80 -9.03 24.40
C VAL A 868 -22.24 -8.59 24.15
N ALA A 869 -23.03 -9.40 23.45
CA ALA A 869 -24.46 -9.12 23.28
C ALA A 869 -25.25 -9.25 24.60
N LEU A 870 -24.73 -9.98 25.59
CA LEU A 870 -25.40 -10.24 26.86
C LEU A 870 -24.96 -9.28 27.97
N ASP A 871 -23.70 -8.82 27.99
CA ASP A 871 -23.17 -8.19 29.20
C ASP A 871 -23.23 -6.65 29.24
N GLU A 872 -22.92 -5.85 28.20
CA GLU A 872 -22.64 -4.41 28.50
C GLU A 872 -23.05 -3.31 27.49
N LEU A 873 -23.30 -3.57 26.20
CA LEU A 873 -23.39 -2.46 25.21
C LEU A 873 -24.80 -2.01 24.80
N PHE A 874 -25.85 -2.81 25.06
CA PHE A 874 -27.23 -2.49 24.62
C PHE A 874 -28.25 -2.33 25.76
N ASN A 875 -27.77 -2.32 27.02
CA ASN A 875 -28.59 -2.05 28.21
C ASN A 875 -28.53 -0.58 28.66
N TYR A 876 -27.98 0.33 27.83
CA TYR A 876 -27.89 1.77 28.09
C TYR A 876 -28.74 2.59 27.12
#